data_AF-A0A8T3PCU8-F1
#
_entry.id   AF-A0A8T3PCU8-F1
#
_cell.length_a   1.000
_cell.length_b   1.000
_cell.length_c   1.000
_cell.angle_alpha   90.00
_cell.angle_beta   90.00
_cell.angle_gamma   90.00
#
_symmetry.space_group_name_H-M   'P 1'
#
loop_
_entity.id
_entity.type
_entity.pdbx_description
1 polymer ?
#
loop_
_entity_poly.entity_id
_entity_poly.type
_entity_poly.pdbx_seq_one_letter_code
_entity_poly.pdbx_strand_id
1 'polypeptide(L)'
;MLDAIAARRAADIASLLGDRSPRELARAAAAAPAPRPMAERLARPGCHVIAELKRRSPSSGAIGPDTDPQSVARAYEDGGAAAVSVLCEPHHFGGSLDDVSAVRQAVRLPVLAKEFVVDPRQLALVRAAGADAVLLIAALHPAARLRRLVKDAFDLGLEPLVEAHDERELDRTLSSGARLVGINRRDLRTLIIDPELVERLRHLVPEDRLLIGESGVDDPATVATWRSAGLDGVLVGEALMRTDGSRGTRTSTVRRFVAAGRDPAGDAASGRRPAVKICGVVDVAGILAAVRAGADAIGLNLVAGTRRALALEEAASLARLVRDTATNGPGPAIVAVTADASDADLDAIVRAVDPDFVQLSGDEPPESLERVGRPAWKVLHAGPDSTPVGLVEQARAYLSTGRCDRIILDAADPAVRGGTGRRIDPLVAAAMAELVPIMLAGGLDASNVGLALRAIAAVGVDVASGVEVAGPPPGPPDATAQPPGAGRPRKDPLRVALFAKRARAAVADRPHLPSAPTPVSRSLLEADERGRWGIDASFGGRYVPETLVAALDELDRTYRVLRHDPTFWASLRELLGTFAGRPTALHRVDRLAALLRPLDGSGGRPVRIYLKREDLAHTGAHKINNAVGQALLAQRAGRQRVIAETGAGQHGTATAAACALLGLSCTVYMGAVDMERQRPNVLRMREMGAEVRPVTSGSATLKDAINEAMRDWVTNVETTHYVLGSAMGPHPYPTIVRDLQRVIGDEAAIQISAVEGRLPDLVVACVGGGSNAIGLFTRFIAEPDVRLVAVEAAGEGLGSGRHAAALARGSVGILHGARTLMLQDPDGQVLEAHSISAGLDYPGVGPQLAALLQAGRLEVTTSTDREATEAMRLLARTEGILPALEPAHALAALPRTIGDAEVVLVGLSGRGDKDLGALEATS
;
A
#
# COMPACT_ATOMS: atom_id res chain seq x y z
N MET A 1 15.10 -30.53 -24.28
CA MET A 1 13.65 -30.61 -24.64
C MET A 1 13.24 -29.48 -25.59
N LEU A 2 13.44 -28.20 -25.24
CA LEU A 2 13.10 -27.04 -26.09
C LEU A 2 13.50 -27.16 -27.57
N ASP A 3 14.75 -27.54 -27.87
CA ASP A 3 15.23 -27.64 -29.26
C ASP A 3 14.47 -28.69 -30.08
N ALA A 4 14.04 -29.79 -29.45
CA ALA A 4 13.26 -30.83 -30.11
C ALA A 4 11.84 -30.33 -30.46
N ILE A 5 11.22 -29.56 -29.55
CA ILE A 5 9.93 -28.91 -29.81
C ILE A 5 10.07 -27.90 -30.96
N ALA A 6 11.12 -27.07 -30.94
CA ALA A 6 11.36 -26.08 -31.98
C ALA A 6 11.62 -26.70 -33.36
N ALA A 7 12.44 -27.77 -33.42
CA ALA A 7 12.72 -28.48 -34.67
C ALA A 7 11.46 -29.13 -35.25
N ARG A 8 10.65 -29.77 -34.40
CA ARG A 8 9.37 -30.33 -34.83
C ARG A 8 8.42 -29.24 -35.32
N ARG A 9 8.32 -28.13 -34.57
CA ARG A 9 7.46 -27.01 -34.95
C ARG A 9 7.87 -26.39 -36.28
N ALA A 10 9.16 -26.32 -36.58
CA ALA A 10 9.64 -25.83 -37.87
C ALA A 10 9.13 -26.68 -39.04
N ALA A 11 9.08 -28.00 -38.88
CA ALA A 11 8.51 -28.91 -39.88
C ALA A 11 7.00 -28.72 -40.04
N ASP A 12 6.25 -28.62 -38.94
CA ASP A 12 4.80 -28.40 -38.97
C ASP A 12 4.46 -27.07 -39.67
N ILE A 13 5.22 -26.02 -39.38
CA ILE A 13 5.01 -24.68 -39.92
C ILE A 13 5.40 -24.60 -41.40
N ALA A 14 6.46 -25.30 -41.83
CA ALA A 14 6.80 -25.39 -43.24
C ALA A 14 5.64 -26.02 -44.04
N SER A 15 5.05 -27.10 -43.50
CA SER A 15 3.87 -27.75 -44.09
C SER A 15 2.65 -26.81 -44.11
N LEU A 16 2.36 -26.15 -42.99
CA LEU A 16 1.26 -25.20 -42.91
C LEU A 16 1.44 -24.04 -43.89
N LEU A 17 2.62 -23.42 -43.94
CA LEU A 17 2.89 -22.29 -44.83
C LEU A 17 2.72 -22.66 -46.30
N GLY A 18 3.19 -23.85 -46.70
CA GLY A 18 3.14 -24.31 -48.10
C GLY A 18 3.75 -23.28 -49.06
N ASP A 19 3.12 -23.08 -50.22
CA ASP A 19 3.55 -22.12 -51.24
C ASP A 19 3.00 -20.70 -51.04
N ARG A 20 2.41 -20.40 -49.87
CA ARG A 20 1.78 -19.09 -49.61
C ARG A 20 2.80 -17.97 -49.68
N SER A 21 2.50 -16.98 -50.53
CA SER A 21 3.30 -15.78 -50.69
C SER A 21 3.17 -14.83 -49.48
N PRO A 22 4.17 -13.97 -49.22
CA PRO A 22 4.07 -12.94 -48.18
C PRO A 22 2.84 -12.03 -48.32
N ARG A 23 2.38 -11.77 -49.56
CA ARG A 23 1.19 -10.96 -49.85
C ARG A 23 -0.11 -11.65 -49.45
N GLU A 24 -0.19 -12.98 -49.56
CA GLU A 24 -1.36 -13.74 -49.12
C GLU A 24 -1.44 -13.78 -47.59
N LEU A 25 -0.30 -13.99 -46.93
CA LEU A 25 -0.20 -13.96 -45.47
C LEU A 25 -0.57 -12.59 -44.90
N ALA A 26 -0.07 -11.50 -45.50
CA ALA A 26 -0.42 -10.14 -45.08
C ALA A 26 -1.92 -9.84 -45.27
N ARG A 27 -2.52 -10.30 -46.38
CA ARG A 27 -3.97 -10.15 -46.63
C ARG A 27 -4.80 -10.92 -45.60
N ALA A 28 -4.41 -12.15 -45.27
CA ALA A 28 -5.10 -12.95 -44.26
C ALA A 28 -5.02 -12.30 -42.86
N ALA A 29 -3.85 -11.78 -42.48
CA ALA A 29 -3.67 -11.05 -41.23
C ALA A 29 -4.50 -9.75 -41.17
N ALA A 30 -4.56 -9.00 -42.26
CA ALA A 30 -5.34 -7.76 -42.35
C ALA A 30 -6.86 -7.99 -42.30
N ALA A 31 -7.33 -9.18 -42.68
CA ALA A 31 -8.74 -9.56 -42.59
C ALA A 31 -9.19 -9.90 -41.15
N ALA A 32 -8.26 -10.07 -40.22
CA ALA A 32 -8.59 -10.40 -38.83
C ALA A 32 -9.28 -9.21 -38.11
N PRO A 33 -10.25 -9.46 -37.22
CA PRO A 33 -10.90 -8.40 -36.43
C PRO A 33 -9.91 -7.60 -35.61
N ALA A 34 -10.17 -6.30 -35.38
CA ALA A 34 -9.28 -5.42 -34.60
C ALA A 34 -8.79 -6.08 -33.28
N PRO A 35 -7.50 -5.94 -32.95
CA PRO A 35 -6.93 -6.57 -31.77
C PRO A 35 -7.50 -5.96 -30.49
N ARG A 36 -7.72 -6.80 -29.48
CA ARG A 36 -8.16 -6.41 -28.14
C ARG A 36 -6.93 -6.02 -27.30
N PRO A 37 -7.00 -4.94 -26.50
CA PRO A 37 -5.81 -4.38 -25.84
C PRO A 37 -5.43 -5.18 -24.60
N MET A 38 -4.59 -6.22 -24.78
CA MET A 38 -4.13 -7.08 -23.68
C MET A 38 -3.26 -6.32 -22.68
N ALA A 39 -2.26 -5.56 -23.15
CA ALA A 39 -1.37 -4.81 -22.28
C ALA A 39 -2.14 -3.82 -21.37
N GLU A 40 -3.05 -3.03 -21.94
CA GLU A 40 -3.84 -2.04 -21.17
C GLU A 40 -4.71 -2.69 -20.10
N ARG A 41 -5.24 -3.90 -20.36
CA ARG A 41 -6.01 -4.64 -19.35
C ARG A 41 -5.13 -5.09 -18.18
N LEU A 42 -3.93 -5.58 -18.46
CA LEU A 42 -2.96 -6.01 -17.44
C LEU A 42 -2.31 -4.82 -16.69
N ALA A 43 -2.28 -3.65 -17.32
CA ALA A 43 -1.83 -2.40 -16.70
C ALA A 43 -2.84 -1.78 -15.73
N ARG A 44 -4.02 -2.37 -15.53
CA ARG A 44 -4.94 -1.96 -14.46
C ARG A 44 -4.35 -2.31 -13.08
N PRO A 45 -4.79 -1.65 -11.99
CA PRO A 45 -4.37 -1.98 -10.63
C PRO A 45 -4.56 -3.47 -10.30
N GLY A 46 -3.64 -4.03 -9.49
CA GLY A 46 -3.60 -5.43 -9.13
C GLY A 46 -2.72 -6.30 -10.02
N CYS A 47 -2.74 -7.60 -9.74
CA CYS A 47 -2.07 -8.66 -10.51
C CYS A 47 -3.12 -9.53 -11.18
N HIS A 48 -3.08 -9.64 -12.49
CA HIS A 48 -4.18 -10.19 -13.29
C HIS A 48 -3.93 -11.63 -13.73
N VAL A 49 -4.97 -12.45 -13.75
CA VAL A 49 -4.87 -13.85 -14.20
C VAL A 49 -5.01 -13.94 -15.71
N ILE A 50 -4.00 -14.50 -16.37
CA ILE A 50 -4.05 -15.00 -17.75
C ILE A 50 -4.33 -16.51 -17.65
N ALA A 51 -5.55 -16.91 -17.97
CA ALA A 51 -5.98 -18.30 -17.82
C ALA A 51 -5.60 -19.11 -19.06
N GLU A 52 -4.79 -20.15 -18.87
CA GLU A 52 -4.23 -20.95 -19.97
C GLU A 52 -5.08 -22.20 -20.24
N LEU A 53 -5.46 -22.38 -21.49
CA LEU A 53 -6.00 -23.62 -22.02
C LEU A 53 -4.84 -24.50 -22.47
N LYS A 54 -4.60 -25.56 -21.71
CA LYS A 54 -3.53 -26.53 -21.94
C LYS A 54 -4.03 -27.95 -21.75
N ARG A 55 -4.20 -28.69 -22.85
CA ARG A 55 -4.68 -30.07 -22.82
C ARG A 55 -3.61 -31.05 -22.35
N ARG A 56 -2.34 -30.77 -22.67
CA ARG A 56 -1.19 -31.62 -22.32
C ARG A 56 0.04 -30.80 -21.97
N SER A 57 1.02 -31.42 -21.31
CA SER A 57 2.37 -30.86 -21.17
C SER A 57 3.44 -31.95 -21.19
N PRO A 58 4.70 -31.63 -21.55
CA PRO A 58 5.82 -32.56 -21.46
C PRO A 58 6.07 -33.12 -20.05
N SER A 59 5.76 -32.36 -19.00
CA SER A 59 5.99 -32.75 -17.61
C SER A 59 4.85 -33.56 -17.00
N SER A 60 3.61 -33.28 -17.39
CA SER A 60 2.41 -33.76 -16.70
C SER A 60 1.52 -34.65 -17.57
N GLY A 61 1.91 -34.91 -18.82
CA GLY A 61 1.15 -35.77 -19.73
C GLY A 61 -0.19 -35.16 -20.14
N ALA A 62 -1.26 -35.95 -20.12
CA ALA A 62 -2.62 -35.47 -20.38
C ALA A 62 -3.21 -34.80 -19.14
N ILE A 63 -3.71 -33.56 -19.32
CA ILE A 63 -4.28 -32.74 -18.25
C ILE A 63 -5.80 -32.60 -18.43
N GLY A 64 -6.25 -32.31 -19.65
CA GLY A 64 -7.66 -32.18 -20.01
C GLY A 64 -7.90 -32.45 -21.50
N PRO A 65 -7.66 -33.69 -21.98
CA PRO A 65 -7.56 -34.01 -23.40
C PRO A 65 -8.87 -33.79 -24.19
N ASP A 66 -10.03 -34.01 -23.56
CA ASP A 66 -11.35 -33.95 -24.23
C ASP A 66 -12.12 -32.65 -23.94
N THR A 67 -11.39 -31.55 -23.70
CA THR A 67 -12.01 -30.27 -23.33
C THR A 67 -12.36 -29.42 -24.55
N ASP A 68 -13.64 -29.02 -24.64
CA ASP A 68 -14.11 -28.02 -25.60
C ASP A 68 -13.48 -26.64 -25.28
N PRO A 69 -12.69 -26.07 -26.21
CA PRO A 69 -12.00 -24.82 -25.97
C PRO A 69 -12.94 -23.63 -25.74
N GLN A 70 -14.13 -23.63 -26.33
CA GLN A 70 -15.09 -22.55 -26.16
C GLN A 70 -15.69 -22.55 -24.75
N SER A 71 -16.11 -23.72 -24.26
CA SER A 71 -16.62 -23.90 -22.89
C SER A 71 -15.58 -23.50 -21.84
N VAL A 72 -14.32 -23.91 -22.02
CA VAL A 72 -13.21 -23.54 -21.13
C VAL A 72 -12.99 -22.02 -21.12
N ALA A 73 -12.91 -21.39 -22.28
CA ALA A 73 -12.71 -19.95 -22.38
C ALA A 73 -13.85 -19.16 -21.73
N ARG A 74 -15.10 -19.60 -21.88
CA ARG A 74 -16.25 -18.97 -21.21
C ARG A 74 -16.17 -19.10 -19.69
N ALA A 75 -15.74 -20.24 -19.14
CA ALA A 75 -15.48 -20.37 -17.70
C ALA A 75 -14.39 -19.39 -17.22
N TYR A 76 -13.35 -19.19 -18.02
CA TYR A 76 -12.28 -18.25 -17.69
C TYR A 76 -12.78 -16.80 -17.68
N GLU A 77 -13.62 -16.42 -18.66
CA GLU A 77 -14.26 -15.09 -18.71
C GLU A 77 -15.23 -14.87 -17.54
N ASP A 78 -16.13 -15.83 -17.26
CA ASP A 78 -17.06 -15.76 -16.12
C ASP A 78 -16.35 -15.76 -14.75
N GLY A 79 -15.14 -16.31 -14.73
CA GLY A 79 -14.24 -16.33 -13.58
C GLY A 79 -13.52 -15.01 -13.33
N GLY A 80 -13.52 -14.11 -14.33
CA GLY A 80 -12.87 -12.81 -14.26
C GLY A 80 -11.41 -12.79 -14.72
N ALA A 81 -10.97 -13.77 -15.52
CA ALA A 81 -9.63 -13.73 -16.13
C ALA A 81 -9.45 -12.46 -16.99
N ALA A 82 -8.23 -11.94 -17.07
CA ALA A 82 -7.94 -10.74 -17.87
C ALA A 82 -7.65 -11.06 -19.34
N ALA A 83 -7.16 -12.27 -19.62
CA ALA A 83 -6.90 -12.80 -20.95
C ALA A 83 -6.96 -14.34 -20.93
N VAL A 84 -7.10 -14.94 -22.12
CA VAL A 84 -7.02 -16.39 -22.31
C VAL A 84 -5.75 -16.72 -23.09
N SER A 85 -4.90 -17.57 -22.54
CA SER A 85 -3.74 -18.13 -23.25
C SER A 85 -4.12 -19.47 -23.87
N VAL A 86 -3.76 -19.70 -25.12
CA VAL A 86 -4.10 -20.92 -25.86
C VAL A 86 -2.83 -21.51 -26.47
N LEU A 87 -2.50 -22.75 -26.08
CA LEU A 87 -1.39 -23.48 -26.67
C LEU A 87 -1.67 -23.79 -28.14
N CYS A 88 -0.66 -23.62 -28.99
CA CYS A 88 -0.79 -23.80 -30.45
C CYS A 88 -0.03 -25.03 -30.99
N GLU A 89 0.84 -25.63 -30.18
CA GLU A 89 1.68 -26.76 -30.59
C GLU A 89 0.92 -28.11 -30.38
N PRO A 90 0.80 -28.95 -31.42
CA PRO A 90 -0.10 -30.10 -31.37
C PRO A 90 0.49 -31.34 -30.71
N HIS A 91 1.80 -31.55 -30.75
CA HIS A 91 2.39 -32.85 -30.38
C HIS A 91 2.65 -33.00 -28.88
N HIS A 92 3.20 -31.96 -28.26
CA HIS A 92 3.55 -31.94 -26.84
C HIS A 92 2.46 -31.32 -25.97
N PHE A 93 1.71 -30.35 -26.52
CA PHE A 93 0.70 -29.60 -25.76
C PHE A 93 -0.75 -29.87 -26.19
N GLY A 94 -0.97 -30.48 -27.36
CA GLY A 94 -2.32 -30.82 -27.85
C GLY A 94 -3.16 -29.59 -28.22
N GLY A 95 -2.51 -28.54 -28.71
CA GLY A 95 -3.15 -27.29 -29.11
C GLY A 95 -3.08 -27.01 -30.62
N SER A 96 -3.75 -25.94 -31.06
CA SER A 96 -3.83 -25.56 -32.49
C SER A 96 -4.20 -24.08 -32.68
N LEU A 97 -4.01 -23.56 -33.91
CA LEU A 97 -4.53 -22.24 -34.28
C LEU A 97 -6.06 -22.22 -34.45
N ASP A 98 -6.69 -23.37 -34.67
CA ASP A 98 -8.15 -23.50 -34.71
C ASP A 98 -8.73 -23.28 -33.31
N ASP A 99 -8.03 -23.74 -32.26
CA ASP A 99 -8.40 -23.45 -30.86
C ASP A 99 -8.36 -21.94 -30.57
N VAL A 100 -7.33 -21.22 -31.07
CA VAL A 100 -7.24 -19.76 -30.95
C VAL A 100 -8.46 -19.10 -31.60
N SER A 101 -8.82 -19.54 -32.80
CA SER A 101 -9.99 -19.03 -33.54
C SER A 101 -11.29 -19.30 -32.78
N ALA A 102 -11.46 -20.52 -32.26
CA ALA A 102 -12.63 -20.93 -31.51
C ALA A 102 -12.79 -20.14 -30.20
N VAL A 103 -11.69 -19.96 -29.45
CA VAL A 103 -11.67 -19.14 -28.22
C VAL A 103 -11.99 -17.69 -28.53
N ARG A 104 -11.36 -17.11 -29.58
CA ARG A 104 -11.58 -15.71 -29.98
C ARG A 104 -13.05 -15.40 -30.27
N GLN A 105 -13.77 -16.34 -30.88
CA GLN A 105 -15.20 -16.21 -31.17
C GLN A 105 -16.08 -16.36 -29.93
N ALA A 106 -15.63 -17.12 -28.91
CA ALA A 106 -16.43 -17.46 -27.74
C ALA A 106 -16.44 -16.40 -26.63
N VAL A 107 -15.39 -15.58 -26.52
CA VAL A 107 -15.20 -14.61 -25.42
C VAL A 107 -14.88 -13.20 -25.90
N ARG A 108 -15.01 -12.20 -25.01
CA ARG A 108 -14.61 -10.80 -25.22
C ARG A 108 -13.21 -10.49 -24.66
N LEU A 109 -12.58 -11.44 -23.99
CA LEU A 109 -11.20 -11.31 -23.50
C LEU A 109 -10.17 -11.33 -24.64
N PRO A 110 -9.02 -10.66 -24.49
CA PRO A 110 -7.89 -10.86 -25.40
C PRO A 110 -7.41 -12.32 -25.38
N VAL A 111 -6.97 -12.81 -26.54
CA VAL A 111 -6.45 -14.16 -26.73
C VAL A 111 -4.95 -14.11 -27.04
N LEU A 112 -4.16 -14.73 -26.16
CA LEU A 112 -2.72 -14.95 -26.33
C LEU A 112 -2.50 -16.32 -27.01
N ALA A 113 -1.89 -16.30 -28.19
CA ALA A 113 -1.40 -17.52 -28.83
C ALA A 113 -0.06 -17.92 -28.20
N LYS A 114 -0.07 -18.97 -27.37
CA LYS A 114 1.13 -19.56 -26.78
C LYS A 114 1.80 -20.48 -27.79
N GLU A 115 2.49 -19.85 -28.73
CA GLU A 115 3.13 -20.47 -29.89
C GLU A 115 4.65 -20.55 -29.74
N PHE A 116 5.25 -21.58 -30.34
CA PHE A 116 6.69 -21.69 -30.53
C PHE A 116 7.05 -21.07 -31.89
N VAL A 117 7.26 -19.76 -31.90
CA VAL A 117 7.62 -19.03 -33.13
C VAL A 117 9.06 -19.39 -33.53
N VAL A 118 9.22 -20.05 -34.67
CA VAL A 118 10.50 -20.49 -35.25
C VAL A 118 10.72 -19.93 -36.66
N ASP A 119 9.67 -19.39 -37.29
CA ASP A 119 9.66 -18.68 -38.58
C ASP A 119 8.80 -17.39 -38.45
N PRO A 120 9.31 -16.21 -38.85
CA PRO A 120 8.57 -14.94 -38.75
C PRO A 120 7.21 -14.95 -39.48
N ARG A 121 7.05 -15.75 -40.54
CA ARG A 121 5.80 -15.86 -41.29
C ARG A 121 4.66 -16.44 -40.46
N GLN A 122 4.97 -17.14 -39.36
CA GLN A 122 3.96 -17.62 -38.40
C GLN A 122 3.13 -16.49 -37.81
N LEU A 123 3.71 -15.29 -37.62
CA LEU A 123 3.00 -14.18 -37.00
C LEU A 123 1.75 -13.78 -37.79
N ALA A 124 1.81 -13.83 -39.12
CA ALA A 124 0.66 -13.57 -39.97
C ALA A 124 -0.43 -14.66 -39.83
N LEU A 125 -0.03 -15.93 -39.64
CA LEU A 125 -0.97 -17.03 -39.39
C LEU A 125 -1.66 -16.90 -38.02
N VAL A 126 -0.87 -16.58 -37.00
CA VAL A 126 -1.35 -16.33 -35.63
C VAL A 126 -2.35 -15.17 -35.64
N ARG A 127 -2.03 -14.09 -36.36
CA ARG A 127 -2.93 -12.95 -36.50
C ARG A 127 -4.21 -13.30 -37.26
N ALA A 128 -4.09 -14.04 -38.36
CA ALA A 128 -5.24 -14.49 -39.16
C ALA A 128 -6.20 -15.40 -38.36
N ALA A 129 -5.67 -16.20 -37.41
CA ALA A 129 -6.46 -16.98 -36.46
C ALA A 129 -7.20 -16.12 -35.41
N GLY A 130 -7.00 -14.79 -35.43
CA GLY A 130 -7.68 -13.85 -34.54
C GLY A 130 -7.02 -13.65 -33.18
N ALA A 131 -5.75 -14.08 -33.03
CA ALA A 131 -4.98 -13.77 -31.83
C ALA A 131 -4.80 -12.26 -31.64
N ASP A 132 -4.80 -11.83 -30.38
CA ASP A 132 -4.52 -10.46 -29.97
C ASP A 132 -3.07 -10.30 -29.47
N ALA A 133 -2.48 -11.40 -28.99
CA ALA A 133 -1.13 -11.47 -28.48
C ALA A 133 -0.44 -12.76 -28.91
N VAL A 134 0.89 -12.77 -28.86
CA VAL A 134 1.72 -13.93 -29.23
C VAL A 134 2.87 -14.12 -28.25
N LEU A 135 3.17 -15.37 -27.90
CA LEU A 135 4.37 -15.71 -27.14
C LEU A 135 5.61 -15.71 -28.05
N LEU A 136 6.68 -15.08 -27.60
CA LEU A 136 8.01 -15.20 -28.18
C LEU A 136 8.97 -15.69 -27.08
N ILE A 137 9.74 -16.74 -27.34
CA ILE A 137 10.64 -17.32 -26.33
C ILE A 137 12.06 -16.83 -26.60
N ALA A 138 12.65 -16.09 -25.65
CA ALA A 138 13.99 -15.51 -25.81
C ALA A 138 15.06 -16.58 -26.04
N ALA A 139 14.89 -17.75 -25.42
CA ALA A 139 15.74 -18.92 -25.60
C ALA A 139 15.89 -19.38 -27.07
N LEU A 140 14.87 -19.18 -27.92
CA LEU A 140 14.84 -19.63 -29.32
C LEU A 140 15.50 -18.64 -30.30
N HIS A 141 15.80 -17.42 -29.86
CA HIS A 141 16.19 -16.35 -30.77
C HIS A 141 17.41 -15.57 -30.29
N PRO A 142 18.38 -15.28 -31.18
CA PRO A 142 19.38 -14.28 -30.90
C PRO A 142 18.74 -12.89 -30.81
N ALA A 143 19.38 -11.96 -30.09
CA ALA A 143 18.82 -10.65 -29.75
C ALA A 143 18.29 -9.86 -30.97
N ALA A 144 19.06 -9.84 -32.07
CA ALA A 144 18.68 -9.12 -33.30
C ALA A 144 17.40 -9.69 -33.94
N ARG A 145 17.27 -11.02 -33.95
CA ARG A 145 16.08 -11.70 -34.49
C ARG A 145 14.87 -11.49 -33.59
N LEU A 146 15.05 -11.57 -32.28
CA LEU A 146 13.98 -11.32 -31.31
C LEU A 146 13.43 -9.90 -31.43
N ARG A 147 14.30 -8.89 -31.52
CA ARG A 147 13.91 -7.48 -31.74
C ARG A 147 13.09 -7.32 -33.02
N ARG A 148 13.48 -8.00 -34.10
CA ARG A 148 12.73 -7.98 -35.36
C ARG A 148 11.37 -8.64 -35.23
N LEU A 149 11.28 -9.81 -34.59
CA LEU A 149 10.00 -10.50 -34.35
C LEU A 149 9.03 -9.68 -33.50
N VAL A 150 9.54 -8.98 -32.47
CA VAL A 150 8.74 -8.05 -31.66
C VAL A 150 8.19 -6.92 -32.52
N LYS A 151 9.02 -6.32 -33.37
CA LYS A 151 8.58 -5.29 -34.31
C LYS A 151 7.53 -5.83 -35.30
N ASP A 152 7.80 -6.96 -35.92
CA ASP A 152 6.92 -7.58 -36.91
C ASP A 152 5.57 -7.96 -36.27
N ALA A 153 5.55 -8.39 -35.00
CA ALA A 153 4.33 -8.65 -34.24
C ALA A 153 3.50 -7.37 -34.05
N PHE A 154 4.13 -6.27 -33.61
CA PHE A 154 3.45 -4.98 -33.48
C PHE A 154 2.90 -4.46 -34.81
N ASP A 155 3.66 -4.57 -35.90
CA ASP A 155 3.22 -4.16 -37.25
C ASP A 155 1.96 -4.94 -37.70
N LEU A 156 1.78 -6.18 -37.23
CA LEU A 156 0.62 -7.03 -37.49
C LEU A 156 -0.53 -6.85 -36.47
N GLY A 157 -0.36 -6.00 -35.46
CA GLY A 157 -1.34 -5.80 -34.39
C GLY A 157 -1.37 -6.92 -33.35
N LEU A 158 -0.29 -7.69 -33.21
CA LEU A 158 -0.10 -8.67 -32.14
C LEU A 158 0.71 -8.05 -31.01
N GLU A 159 0.24 -8.21 -29.77
CA GLU A 159 1.03 -7.89 -28.59
C GLU A 159 2.03 -9.02 -28.25
N PRO A 160 3.35 -8.79 -28.31
CA PRO A 160 4.33 -9.81 -27.96
C PRO A 160 4.50 -9.93 -26.43
N LEU A 161 4.25 -11.12 -25.89
CA LEU A 161 4.76 -11.55 -24.58
C LEU A 161 6.09 -12.25 -24.80
N VAL A 162 7.19 -11.68 -24.30
CA VAL A 162 8.52 -12.27 -24.47
C VAL A 162 8.94 -12.99 -23.19
N GLU A 163 9.12 -14.30 -23.28
CA GLU A 163 9.42 -15.21 -22.17
C GLU A 163 10.94 -15.41 -21.98
N ALA A 164 11.39 -15.32 -20.73
CA ALA A 164 12.78 -15.56 -20.29
C ALA A 164 12.83 -16.46 -19.05
N HIS A 165 13.91 -17.23 -18.92
CA HIS A 165 14.17 -18.11 -17.77
C HIS A 165 15.43 -17.74 -16.97
N ASP A 166 16.33 -16.92 -17.51
CA ASP A 166 17.56 -16.50 -16.84
C ASP A 166 17.91 -15.03 -17.12
N GLU A 167 18.95 -14.51 -16.47
CA GLU A 167 19.40 -13.11 -16.62
C GLU A 167 19.81 -12.77 -18.07
N ARG A 168 20.41 -13.71 -18.82
CA ARG A 168 20.86 -13.48 -20.20
C ARG A 168 19.68 -13.45 -21.18
N GLU A 169 18.69 -14.30 -20.96
CA GLU A 169 17.43 -14.30 -21.67
C GLU A 169 16.61 -13.05 -21.34
N LEU A 170 16.64 -12.60 -20.08
CA LEU A 170 15.97 -11.38 -19.64
C LEU A 170 16.60 -10.13 -20.28
N ASP A 171 17.92 -10.02 -20.33
CA ASP A 171 18.61 -8.90 -20.99
C ASP A 171 18.21 -8.78 -22.48
N ARG A 172 18.20 -9.91 -23.20
CA ARG A 172 17.70 -9.96 -24.58
C ARG A 172 16.24 -9.53 -24.69
N THR A 173 15.42 -9.95 -23.74
CA THR A 173 14.00 -9.62 -23.66
C THR A 173 13.78 -8.13 -23.47
N LEU A 174 14.45 -7.51 -22.50
CA LEU A 174 14.35 -6.08 -22.21
C LEU A 174 14.82 -5.23 -23.40
N SER A 175 15.87 -5.68 -24.08
CA SER A 175 16.43 -5.07 -25.28
C SER A 175 15.58 -5.24 -26.55
N SER A 176 14.57 -6.11 -26.55
CA SER A 176 13.77 -6.41 -27.74
C SER A 176 12.74 -5.33 -28.09
N GLY A 177 12.38 -4.46 -27.14
CA GLY A 177 11.28 -3.50 -27.25
C GLY A 177 9.92 -4.05 -26.81
N ALA A 178 9.87 -5.29 -26.31
CA ALA A 178 8.65 -5.89 -25.79
C ALA A 178 8.13 -5.15 -24.55
N ARG A 179 6.80 -5.05 -24.46
CA ARG A 179 6.09 -4.37 -23.37
C ARG A 179 5.65 -5.35 -22.29
N LEU A 180 5.37 -6.60 -22.66
CA LEU A 180 5.11 -7.70 -21.74
C LEU A 180 6.33 -8.60 -21.67
N VAL A 181 6.81 -8.80 -20.45
CA VAL A 181 7.94 -9.67 -20.11
C VAL A 181 7.40 -10.83 -19.29
N GLY A 182 7.64 -12.05 -19.74
CA GLY A 182 7.31 -13.28 -19.04
C GLY A 182 8.53 -13.85 -18.34
N ILE A 183 8.46 -14.09 -17.03
CA ILE A 183 9.45 -14.91 -16.31
C ILE A 183 8.85 -16.29 -16.13
N ASN A 184 9.40 -17.28 -16.84
CA ASN A 184 8.96 -18.65 -16.73
C ASN A 184 9.83 -19.39 -15.71
N ARG A 185 9.24 -19.78 -14.56
CA ARG A 185 9.95 -20.56 -13.53
C ARG A 185 10.41 -21.93 -14.01
N ARG A 186 9.81 -22.46 -15.09
CA ARG A 186 10.17 -23.75 -15.65
C ARG A 186 11.19 -23.57 -16.77
N ASP A 187 12.38 -24.15 -16.59
CA ASP A 187 13.35 -24.27 -17.67
C ASP A 187 12.78 -25.18 -18.76
N LEU A 188 12.57 -24.68 -19.98
CA LEU A 188 12.06 -25.51 -21.08
C LEU A 188 13.10 -26.51 -21.61
N ARG A 189 14.37 -26.39 -21.23
CA ARG A 189 15.43 -27.33 -21.60
C ARG A 189 15.42 -28.57 -20.70
N THR A 190 15.32 -28.36 -19.38
CA THR A 190 15.40 -29.40 -18.32
C THR A 190 14.06 -29.76 -17.66
N LEU A 191 13.04 -28.92 -17.81
CA LEU A 191 11.71 -28.99 -17.19
C LEU A 191 11.65 -28.77 -15.68
N ILE A 192 12.78 -28.42 -15.06
CA ILE A 192 12.89 -28.11 -13.62
C ILE A 192 12.22 -26.76 -13.33
N ILE A 193 11.49 -26.66 -12.22
CA ILE A 193 10.89 -25.42 -11.73
C ILE A 193 11.80 -24.84 -10.65
N ASP A 194 12.24 -23.60 -10.83
CA ASP A 194 12.89 -22.82 -9.79
C ASP A 194 11.85 -21.93 -9.10
N PRO A 195 11.47 -22.20 -7.83
CA PRO A 195 10.43 -21.46 -7.13
C PRO A 195 10.80 -19.99 -6.87
N GLU A 196 12.09 -19.65 -6.78
CA GLU A 196 12.61 -18.33 -6.38
C GLU A 196 13.02 -17.45 -7.57
N LEU A 197 12.90 -17.96 -8.80
CA LEU A 197 13.37 -17.28 -10.00
C LEU A 197 12.71 -15.91 -10.20
N VAL A 198 11.41 -15.81 -9.92
CA VAL A 198 10.64 -14.57 -10.14
C VAL A 198 11.13 -13.48 -9.20
N GLU A 199 11.27 -13.79 -7.91
CA GLU A 199 11.77 -12.89 -6.89
C GLU A 199 13.20 -12.43 -7.24
N ARG A 200 14.04 -13.37 -7.70
CA ARG A 200 15.42 -13.09 -8.11
C ARG A 200 15.50 -12.20 -9.33
N LEU A 201 14.68 -12.38 -10.36
CA LEU A 201 14.77 -11.59 -11.61
C LEU A 201 13.94 -10.30 -11.59
N ARG A 202 12.94 -10.17 -10.70
CA ARG A 202 12.02 -9.04 -10.65
C ARG A 202 12.71 -7.67 -10.63
N HIS A 203 13.76 -7.54 -9.84
CA HIS A 203 14.47 -6.26 -9.62
C HIS A 203 15.20 -5.76 -10.88
N LEU A 204 15.45 -6.63 -11.86
CA LEU A 204 16.06 -6.29 -13.14
C LEU A 204 15.04 -5.77 -14.17
N VAL A 205 13.74 -6.00 -13.94
CA VAL A 205 12.67 -5.58 -14.86
C VAL A 205 12.27 -4.13 -14.55
N PRO A 206 12.40 -3.20 -15.51
CA PRO A 206 11.99 -1.82 -15.32
C PRO A 206 10.47 -1.67 -15.12
N GLU A 207 10.05 -0.68 -14.36
CA GLU A 207 8.61 -0.44 -14.02
C GLU A 207 7.76 0.03 -15.23
N ASP A 208 8.40 0.37 -16.35
CA ASP A 208 7.73 0.70 -17.63
C ASP A 208 7.32 -0.55 -18.44
N ARG A 209 7.61 -1.75 -17.94
CA ARG A 209 7.17 -3.03 -18.51
C ARG A 209 6.07 -3.64 -17.66
N LEU A 210 5.28 -4.50 -18.32
CA LEU A 210 4.36 -5.40 -17.66
C LEU A 210 5.06 -6.73 -17.40
N LEU A 211 5.10 -7.14 -16.14
CA LEU A 211 5.76 -8.39 -15.75
C LEU A 211 4.74 -9.49 -15.47
N ILE A 212 4.91 -10.62 -16.15
CA ILE A 212 4.07 -11.80 -16.05
C ILE A 212 4.87 -12.95 -15.46
N GLY A 213 4.38 -13.56 -14.38
CA GLY A 213 4.96 -14.77 -13.83
C GLY A 213 4.31 -16.01 -14.45
N GLU A 214 5.11 -16.99 -14.85
CA GLU A 214 4.64 -18.20 -15.54
C GLU A 214 5.15 -19.48 -14.85
N SER A 215 4.35 -20.55 -14.99
CA SER A 215 4.60 -21.90 -14.46
C SER A 215 4.58 -22.05 -12.93
N GLY A 216 4.14 -23.23 -12.47
CA GLY A 216 4.14 -23.61 -11.05
C GLY A 216 3.11 -22.88 -10.17
N VAL A 217 2.12 -22.22 -10.77
CA VAL A 217 1.07 -21.51 -10.03
C VAL A 217 -0.08 -22.48 -9.77
N ASP A 218 -0.06 -23.13 -8.63
CA ASP A 218 -1.03 -24.14 -8.19
C ASP A 218 -1.95 -23.66 -7.06
N ASP A 219 -1.51 -22.67 -6.28
CA ASP A 219 -2.27 -22.07 -5.19
C ASP A 219 -2.45 -20.55 -5.35
N PRO A 220 -3.64 -19.99 -5.03
CA PRO A 220 -3.86 -18.54 -5.06
C PRO A 220 -2.88 -17.72 -4.19
N ALA A 221 -2.28 -18.26 -3.13
CA ALA A 221 -1.27 -17.53 -2.35
C ALA A 221 -0.06 -17.12 -3.21
N THR A 222 0.31 -17.92 -4.21
CA THR A 222 1.38 -17.56 -5.16
C THR A 222 1.05 -16.26 -5.90
N VAL A 223 -0.21 -16.06 -6.28
CA VAL A 223 -0.67 -14.83 -6.95
C VAL A 223 -0.57 -13.63 -6.01
N ALA A 224 -0.95 -13.80 -4.74
CA ALA A 224 -0.83 -12.76 -3.73
C ALA A 224 0.63 -12.36 -3.46
N THR A 225 1.53 -13.35 -3.37
CA THR A 225 2.99 -13.13 -3.23
C THR A 225 3.53 -12.35 -4.42
N TRP A 226 3.22 -12.78 -5.64
CA TRP A 226 3.71 -12.13 -6.86
C TRP A 226 3.13 -10.74 -7.09
N ARG A 227 1.84 -10.53 -6.76
CA ARG A 227 1.24 -9.18 -6.72
C ARG A 227 2.06 -8.26 -5.82
N SER A 228 2.47 -8.75 -4.65
CA SER A 228 3.26 -8.01 -3.67
C SER A 228 4.70 -7.75 -4.11
N ALA A 229 5.27 -8.65 -4.91
CA ALA A 229 6.53 -8.43 -5.63
C ALA A 229 6.38 -7.48 -6.83
N GLY A 230 5.18 -6.95 -7.09
CA GLY A 230 4.92 -5.98 -8.15
C GLY A 230 4.74 -6.59 -9.53
N LEU A 231 4.37 -7.88 -9.63
CA LEU A 231 3.96 -8.47 -10.91
C LEU A 231 2.59 -7.93 -11.35
N ASP A 232 2.43 -7.83 -12.67
CA ASP A 232 1.22 -7.31 -13.29
C ASP A 232 0.25 -8.41 -13.69
N GLY A 233 0.75 -9.62 -13.88
CA GLY A 233 -0.08 -10.78 -14.13
C GLY A 233 0.60 -12.10 -13.87
N VAL A 234 -0.22 -13.14 -13.88
CA VAL A 234 0.17 -14.53 -13.69
C VAL A 234 -0.46 -15.38 -14.77
N LEU A 235 0.31 -16.30 -15.34
CA LEU A 235 -0.22 -17.28 -16.28
C LEU A 235 -0.49 -18.59 -15.54
N VAL A 236 -1.78 -18.97 -15.44
CA VAL A 236 -2.24 -20.14 -14.69
C VAL A 236 -2.87 -21.14 -15.65
N GLY A 237 -2.32 -22.34 -15.75
CA GLY A 237 -2.82 -23.38 -16.67
C GLY A 237 -3.21 -24.67 -15.96
N GLU A 238 -2.21 -25.38 -15.42
CA GLU A 238 -2.39 -26.75 -14.91
C GLU A 238 -3.43 -26.85 -13.79
N ALA A 239 -3.43 -25.90 -12.84
CA ALA A 239 -4.41 -25.83 -11.76
C ALA A 239 -5.86 -25.61 -12.25
N LEU A 240 -6.03 -24.83 -13.33
CA LEU A 240 -7.35 -24.54 -13.90
C LEU A 240 -7.88 -25.68 -14.77
N MET A 241 -6.98 -26.42 -15.42
CA MET A 241 -7.34 -27.52 -16.31
C MET A 241 -7.64 -28.83 -15.56
N ARG A 242 -7.02 -29.05 -14.39
CA ARG A 242 -7.22 -30.26 -13.54
C ARG A 242 -8.55 -30.33 -12.78
N THR A 243 -9.38 -29.29 -12.84
CA THR A 243 -10.73 -29.31 -12.22
C THR A 243 -11.58 -30.44 -12.82
N ASP A 244 -12.60 -30.90 -12.09
CA ASP A 244 -13.55 -32.00 -12.39
C ASP A 244 -14.31 -31.97 -13.74
N GLY A 245 -13.91 -31.10 -14.68
CA GLY A 245 -14.49 -30.96 -16.01
C GLY A 245 -15.61 -29.94 -16.07
N SER A 246 -16.33 -29.69 -14.97
CA SER A 246 -17.51 -28.81 -15.00
C SER A 246 -17.14 -27.34 -15.19
N ARG A 247 -17.95 -26.61 -15.96
CA ARG A 247 -17.79 -25.16 -16.17
C ARG A 247 -17.87 -24.39 -14.84
N GLY A 248 -18.74 -24.83 -13.93
CA GLY A 248 -18.97 -24.21 -12.62
C GLY A 248 -17.74 -24.27 -11.72
N THR A 249 -17.16 -25.46 -11.51
CA THR A 249 -15.95 -25.64 -10.70
C THR A 249 -14.76 -24.88 -11.30
N ARG A 250 -14.61 -24.88 -12.64
CA ARG A 250 -13.56 -24.10 -13.29
C ARG A 250 -13.73 -22.60 -13.07
N THR A 251 -14.95 -22.09 -13.19
CA THR A 251 -15.27 -20.68 -12.94
C THR A 251 -14.94 -20.28 -11.50
N SER A 252 -15.33 -21.11 -10.51
CA SER A 252 -15.04 -20.81 -9.10
C SER A 252 -13.55 -20.85 -8.78
N THR A 253 -12.80 -21.80 -9.36
CA THR A 253 -11.34 -21.85 -9.25
C THR A 253 -10.70 -20.59 -9.81
N VAL A 254 -11.07 -20.15 -11.02
CA VAL A 254 -10.56 -18.90 -11.61
C VAL A 254 -10.87 -17.71 -10.70
N ARG A 255 -12.09 -17.62 -10.14
CA ARG A 255 -12.45 -16.55 -9.20
C ARG A 255 -11.54 -16.50 -7.98
N ARG A 256 -11.09 -17.65 -7.45
CA ARG A 256 -10.15 -17.69 -6.32
C ARG A 256 -8.79 -17.10 -6.69
N PHE A 257 -8.23 -17.48 -7.84
CA PHE A 257 -6.97 -16.91 -8.33
C PHE A 257 -7.10 -15.41 -8.63
N VAL A 258 -8.21 -15.00 -9.27
CA VAL A 258 -8.50 -13.59 -9.56
C VAL A 258 -8.65 -12.79 -8.27
N ALA A 259 -9.32 -13.32 -7.25
CA ALA A 259 -9.49 -12.66 -5.97
C ALA A 259 -8.14 -12.43 -5.26
N ALA A 260 -7.22 -13.39 -5.30
CA ALA A 260 -5.87 -13.24 -4.75
C ALA A 260 -5.02 -12.18 -5.47
N GLY A 261 -5.32 -11.92 -6.74
CA GLY A 261 -4.68 -10.88 -7.55
C GLY A 261 -5.24 -9.46 -7.34
N ARG A 262 -6.40 -9.31 -6.68
CA ARG A 262 -6.98 -8.00 -6.38
C ARG A 262 -6.20 -7.29 -5.27
N ASP A 263 -6.16 -5.97 -5.35
CA ASP A 263 -5.63 -5.13 -4.28
C ASP A 263 -6.69 -4.96 -3.16
N PRO A 264 -6.50 -5.53 -1.95
CA PRO A 264 -7.44 -5.39 -0.84
C PRO A 264 -7.57 -3.92 -0.37
N ALA A 265 -6.56 -3.09 -0.64
CA ALA A 265 -6.57 -1.66 -0.29
C ALA A 265 -7.29 -0.79 -1.34
N GLY A 266 -7.79 -1.39 -2.43
CA GLY A 266 -8.57 -0.75 -3.51
C GLY A 266 -9.67 0.16 -3.01
N ASP A 267 -10.43 -0.34 -2.04
CA ASP A 267 -11.65 0.29 -1.53
C ASP A 267 -11.46 0.96 -0.16
N ALA A 268 -10.41 0.59 0.59
CA ALA A 268 -10.19 1.07 1.96
C ALA A 268 -9.21 2.26 2.06
N ALA A 269 -8.35 2.52 1.07
CA ALA A 269 -7.22 3.46 1.19
C ALA A 269 -7.41 4.80 0.44
N SER A 270 -8.64 5.27 0.22
CA SER A 270 -8.90 6.50 -0.55
C SER A 270 -8.14 7.73 -0.01
N GLY A 271 -7.96 7.83 1.31
CA GLY A 271 -7.22 8.93 1.94
C GLY A 271 -5.68 8.86 1.87
N ARG A 272 -5.10 7.84 1.22
CA ARG A 272 -3.63 7.65 1.10
C ARG A 272 -3.12 7.49 -0.32
N ARG A 273 -4.02 7.47 -1.32
CA ARG A 273 -3.63 7.27 -2.71
C ARG A 273 -3.17 8.63 -3.28
N PRO A 274 -1.97 8.71 -3.88
CA PRO A 274 -1.53 9.93 -4.53
C PRO A 274 -2.45 10.25 -5.70
N ALA A 275 -2.90 11.51 -5.80
CA ALA A 275 -3.73 11.96 -6.92
C ALA A 275 -2.95 11.90 -8.23
N VAL A 276 -3.56 11.41 -9.30
CA VAL A 276 -2.94 11.28 -10.62
C VAL A 276 -3.59 12.25 -11.60
N LYS A 277 -2.83 13.23 -12.08
CA LYS A 277 -3.26 14.11 -13.18
C LYS A 277 -2.56 13.74 -14.50
N ILE A 278 -3.36 13.63 -15.56
CA ILE A 278 -2.86 13.46 -16.94
C ILE A 278 -3.03 14.79 -17.68
N CYS A 279 -1.93 15.50 -17.90
CA CYS A 279 -1.92 16.86 -18.44
C CYS A 279 -1.68 16.91 -19.96
N GLY A 280 -2.30 17.89 -20.62
CA GLY A 280 -2.12 18.15 -22.05
C GLY A 280 -2.68 17.04 -22.92
N VAL A 281 -3.90 16.57 -22.60
CA VAL A 281 -4.64 15.63 -23.44
C VAL A 281 -5.23 16.37 -24.62
N VAL A 282 -5.02 15.86 -25.83
CA VAL A 282 -5.37 16.56 -27.09
C VAL A 282 -6.42 15.86 -27.93
N ASP A 283 -6.83 14.64 -27.57
CA ASP A 283 -7.76 13.83 -28.35
C ASP A 283 -8.61 12.89 -27.49
N VAL A 284 -9.65 12.33 -28.13
CA VAL A 284 -10.60 11.38 -27.54
C VAL A 284 -9.91 10.14 -26.97
N ALA A 285 -8.90 9.62 -27.68
CA ALA A 285 -8.17 8.43 -27.25
C ALA A 285 -7.44 8.66 -25.91
N GLY A 286 -6.81 9.83 -25.75
CA GLY A 286 -6.17 10.21 -24.50
C GLY A 286 -7.15 10.42 -23.34
N ILE A 287 -8.34 10.97 -23.61
CA ILE A 287 -9.39 11.10 -22.59
C ILE A 287 -9.82 9.71 -22.09
N LEU A 288 -10.15 8.81 -23.01
CA LEU A 288 -10.57 7.45 -22.65
C LEU A 288 -9.45 6.69 -21.93
N ALA A 289 -8.19 6.89 -22.31
CA ALA A 289 -7.05 6.31 -21.61
C ALA A 289 -6.96 6.81 -20.16
N ALA A 290 -7.04 8.12 -19.94
CA ALA A 290 -6.99 8.72 -18.60
C ALA A 290 -8.16 8.26 -17.71
N VAL A 291 -9.39 8.26 -18.25
CA VAL A 291 -10.59 7.80 -17.53
C VAL A 291 -10.49 6.32 -17.18
N ARG A 292 -10.06 5.45 -18.12
CA ARG A 292 -9.88 4.01 -17.86
C ARG A 292 -8.76 3.69 -16.88
N ALA A 293 -7.70 4.49 -16.88
CA ALA A 293 -6.64 4.41 -15.87
C ALA A 293 -7.10 4.92 -14.50
N GLY A 294 -8.27 5.56 -14.44
CA GLY A 294 -8.88 6.12 -13.26
C GLY A 294 -8.15 7.38 -12.78
N ALA A 295 -7.61 8.20 -13.68
CA ALA A 295 -6.99 9.48 -13.33
C ALA A 295 -7.94 10.34 -12.47
N ASP A 296 -7.38 11.14 -11.58
CA ASP A 296 -8.13 12.03 -10.68
C ASP A 296 -8.38 13.39 -11.35
N ALA A 297 -7.54 13.78 -12.32
CA ALA A 297 -7.71 15.00 -13.10
C ALA A 297 -7.16 14.88 -14.53
N ILE A 298 -7.75 15.64 -15.46
CA ILE A 298 -7.33 15.76 -16.86
C ILE A 298 -7.04 17.22 -17.17
N GLY A 299 -5.81 17.50 -17.62
CA GLY A 299 -5.40 18.84 -18.05
C GLY A 299 -5.64 19.08 -19.54
N LEU A 300 -6.41 20.11 -19.88
CA LEU A 300 -6.61 20.62 -21.24
C LEU A 300 -5.79 21.89 -21.42
N ASN A 301 -4.81 21.87 -22.34
CA ASN A 301 -3.84 22.95 -22.47
C ASN A 301 -4.30 24.03 -23.44
N LEU A 302 -4.61 25.22 -22.91
CA LEU A 302 -5.08 26.39 -23.64
C LEU A 302 -3.96 27.45 -23.80
N VAL A 303 -2.72 27.14 -23.42
CA VAL A 303 -1.57 28.03 -23.59
C VAL A 303 -1.11 28.00 -25.04
N ALA A 304 -1.36 29.10 -25.76
CA ALA A 304 -0.98 29.27 -27.16
C ALA A 304 0.53 29.06 -27.38
N GLY A 305 0.89 28.51 -28.54
CA GLY A 305 2.28 28.27 -28.92
C GLY A 305 2.94 27.05 -28.27
N THR A 306 2.31 26.40 -27.29
CA THR A 306 2.83 25.16 -26.71
C THR A 306 2.52 23.95 -27.60
N ARG A 307 3.34 22.89 -27.51
CA ARG A 307 3.18 21.64 -28.31
C ARG A 307 1.81 20.96 -28.16
N ARG A 308 1.07 21.29 -27.11
CA ARG A 308 -0.21 20.66 -26.72
C ARG A 308 -1.38 21.65 -26.75
N ALA A 309 -1.17 22.85 -27.29
CA ALA A 309 -2.16 23.91 -27.32
C ALA A 309 -3.43 23.47 -28.08
N LEU A 310 -4.57 23.58 -27.43
CA LEU A 310 -5.91 23.38 -27.97
C LEU A 310 -6.55 24.73 -28.29
N ALA A 311 -7.33 24.79 -29.36
CA ALA A 311 -8.30 25.85 -29.53
C ALA A 311 -9.42 25.71 -28.49
N LEU A 312 -10.08 26.82 -28.16
CA LEU A 312 -11.11 26.86 -27.12
C LEU A 312 -12.25 25.88 -27.37
N GLU A 313 -12.72 25.80 -28.62
CA GLU A 313 -13.79 24.89 -29.04
C GLU A 313 -13.38 23.40 -28.96
N GLU A 314 -12.11 23.09 -29.24
CA GLU A 314 -11.54 21.75 -29.09
C GLU A 314 -11.57 21.34 -27.61
N ALA A 315 -11.07 22.22 -26.73
CA ALA A 315 -11.06 21.99 -25.29
C ALA A 315 -12.48 21.81 -24.71
N ALA A 316 -13.43 22.66 -25.10
CA ALA A 316 -14.83 22.55 -24.68
C ALA A 316 -15.47 21.22 -25.12
N SER A 317 -15.14 20.73 -26.31
CA SER A 317 -15.63 19.45 -26.82
C SER A 317 -15.05 18.26 -26.07
N LEU A 318 -13.75 18.28 -25.77
CA LEU A 318 -13.11 17.24 -24.95
C LEU A 318 -13.61 17.25 -23.50
N ALA A 319 -13.84 18.43 -22.91
CA ALA A 319 -14.40 18.57 -21.57
C ALA A 319 -15.82 17.97 -21.45
N ARG A 320 -16.67 18.18 -22.46
CA ARG A 320 -17.99 17.51 -22.53
C ARG A 320 -17.86 15.99 -22.57
N LEU A 321 -16.94 15.47 -23.38
CA LEU A 321 -16.70 14.03 -23.42
C LEU A 321 -16.26 13.46 -22.07
N VAL A 322 -15.40 14.16 -21.33
CA VAL A 322 -14.99 13.73 -19.97
C VAL A 322 -16.21 13.53 -19.09
N ARG A 323 -17.12 14.52 -19.06
CA ARG A 323 -18.37 14.46 -18.30
C ARG A 323 -19.27 13.30 -18.74
N ASP A 324 -19.43 13.10 -20.05
CA ASP A 324 -20.29 12.05 -20.61
C ASP A 324 -19.76 10.64 -20.31
N THR A 325 -18.44 10.47 -20.22
CA THR A 325 -17.82 9.17 -19.93
C THR A 325 -17.89 8.75 -18.45
N ALA A 326 -18.22 9.67 -17.54
CA ALA A 326 -18.31 9.42 -16.10
C ALA A 326 -19.70 8.87 -15.69
N THR A 327 -20.05 7.67 -16.15
CA THR A 327 -21.42 7.14 -15.97
C THR A 327 -21.71 6.48 -14.61
N ASN A 328 -20.71 6.27 -13.74
CA ASN A 328 -20.84 5.55 -12.45
C ASN A 328 -19.92 6.12 -11.34
N GLY A 329 -20.09 7.40 -10.99
CA GLY A 329 -19.32 8.10 -9.94
C GLY A 329 -18.74 9.43 -10.43
N PRO A 330 -18.08 10.22 -9.57
CA PRO A 330 -17.41 11.45 -9.99
C PRO A 330 -16.26 11.09 -10.95
N GLY A 331 -16.32 11.59 -12.19
CA GLY A 331 -15.25 11.46 -13.17
C GLY A 331 -13.99 12.27 -12.79
N PRO A 332 -12.91 12.20 -13.58
CA PRO A 332 -11.74 13.04 -13.35
C PRO A 332 -12.12 14.52 -13.43
N ALA A 333 -11.54 15.33 -12.54
CA ALA A 333 -11.70 16.77 -12.60
C ALA A 333 -11.11 17.34 -13.90
N ILE A 334 -11.82 18.27 -14.52
CA ILE A 334 -11.40 18.96 -15.73
C ILE A 334 -10.60 20.20 -15.34
N VAL A 335 -9.32 20.23 -15.75
CA VAL A 335 -8.38 21.30 -15.42
C VAL A 335 -8.04 22.08 -16.69
N ALA A 336 -8.45 23.34 -16.77
CA ALA A 336 -8.05 24.24 -17.84
C ALA A 336 -6.65 24.80 -17.56
N VAL A 337 -5.66 24.44 -18.38
CA VAL A 337 -4.28 24.89 -18.20
C VAL A 337 -4.05 26.18 -18.97
N THR A 338 -3.65 27.22 -18.25
CA THR A 338 -3.41 28.58 -18.72
C THR A 338 -2.04 29.08 -18.26
N ALA A 339 -1.55 30.16 -18.86
CA ALA A 339 -0.32 30.84 -18.46
C ALA A 339 -0.41 32.30 -18.88
N ASP A 340 -0.30 33.21 -17.93
CA ASP A 340 -0.34 34.67 -18.11
C ASP A 340 -1.56 35.15 -18.93
N ALA A 341 -2.70 34.47 -18.76
CA ALA A 341 -3.91 34.76 -19.51
C ALA A 341 -4.57 36.07 -19.05
N SER A 342 -5.15 36.82 -19.98
CA SER A 342 -5.92 38.02 -19.63
C SER A 342 -7.23 37.65 -18.95
N ASP A 343 -7.81 38.58 -18.17
CA ASP A 343 -9.10 38.37 -17.51
C ASP A 343 -10.19 37.98 -18.52
N ALA A 344 -10.20 38.60 -19.71
CA ALA A 344 -11.13 38.28 -20.79
C ALA A 344 -10.97 36.86 -21.33
N ASP A 345 -9.72 36.38 -21.44
CA ASP A 345 -9.42 35.01 -21.89
C ASP A 345 -9.82 33.99 -20.83
N LEU A 346 -9.51 34.25 -19.55
CA LEU A 346 -9.92 33.39 -18.42
C LEU A 346 -11.44 33.24 -18.38
N ASP A 347 -12.15 34.35 -18.52
CA ASP A 347 -13.60 34.40 -18.59
C ASP A 347 -14.18 33.60 -19.76
N ALA A 348 -13.58 33.74 -20.95
CA ALA A 348 -13.97 32.97 -22.13
C ALA A 348 -13.73 31.46 -21.92
N ILE A 349 -12.59 31.09 -21.32
CA ILE A 349 -12.23 29.72 -20.99
C ILE A 349 -13.22 29.11 -20.00
N VAL A 350 -13.50 29.81 -18.89
CA VAL A 350 -14.44 29.32 -17.87
C VAL A 350 -15.83 29.13 -18.46
N ARG A 351 -16.32 30.07 -19.28
CA ARG A 351 -17.64 29.96 -19.91
C ARG A 351 -17.73 28.83 -20.93
N ALA A 352 -16.70 28.63 -21.76
CA ALA A 352 -16.77 27.66 -22.86
C ALA A 352 -16.43 26.23 -22.41
N VAL A 353 -15.42 26.06 -21.57
CA VAL A 353 -14.94 24.74 -21.13
C VAL A 353 -15.72 24.24 -19.91
N ASP A 354 -16.16 25.16 -19.06
CA ASP A 354 -16.73 24.90 -17.74
C ASP A 354 -15.83 23.95 -16.92
N PRO A 355 -14.60 24.37 -16.59
CA PRO A 355 -13.65 23.52 -15.88
C PRO A 355 -13.93 23.50 -14.36
N ASP A 356 -13.59 22.40 -13.70
CA ASP A 356 -13.61 22.29 -12.24
C ASP A 356 -12.52 23.15 -11.61
N PHE A 357 -11.35 23.20 -12.25
CA PHE A 357 -10.20 23.99 -11.83
C PHE A 357 -9.53 24.72 -13.00
N VAL A 358 -8.97 25.90 -12.72
CA VAL A 358 -8.06 26.59 -13.64
C VAL A 358 -6.63 26.45 -13.12
N GLN A 359 -5.73 25.91 -13.93
CA GLN A 359 -4.31 25.83 -13.61
C GLN A 359 -3.57 27.05 -14.18
N LEU A 360 -2.98 27.85 -13.31
CA LEU A 360 -2.11 28.97 -13.61
C LEU A 360 -0.66 28.47 -13.70
N SER A 361 -0.07 28.50 -14.89
CA SER A 361 1.25 27.93 -15.18
C SER A 361 2.31 28.97 -15.54
N GLY A 362 1.95 30.26 -15.53
CA GLY A 362 2.85 31.37 -15.83
C GLY A 362 3.42 32.03 -14.57
N ASP A 363 3.76 33.30 -14.72
CA ASP A 363 4.33 34.15 -13.67
C ASP A 363 3.24 34.97 -12.94
N GLU A 364 1.98 34.51 -13.02
CA GLU A 364 0.83 35.22 -12.46
C GLU A 364 0.95 35.33 -10.94
N PRO A 365 0.84 36.55 -10.35
CA PRO A 365 0.97 36.74 -8.91
C PRO A 365 -0.28 36.30 -8.13
N PRO A 366 -0.22 36.12 -6.79
CA PRO A 366 -1.34 35.59 -5.98
C PRO A 366 -2.68 36.29 -6.16
N GLU A 367 -2.69 37.61 -6.34
CA GLU A 367 -3.90 38.42 -6.59
C GLU A 367 -4.65 38.02 -7.87
N SER A 368 -3.98 37.33 -8.81
CA SER A 368 -4.62 36.83 -10.03
C SER A 368 -5.67 35.76 -9.74
N LEU A 369 -5.56 35.07 -8.60
CA LEU A 369 -6.52 34.04 -8.16
C LEU A 369 -7.92 34.60 -7.91
N GLU A 370 -8.05 35.87 -7.54
CA GLU A 370 -9.35 36.51 -7.33
C GLU A 370 -10.15 36.68 -8.62
N ARG A 371 -9.43 36.79 -9.75
CA ARG A 371 -9.98 36.98 -11.09
C ARG A 371 -10.40 35.65 -11.72
N VAL A 372 -9.91 34.54 -11.18
CA VAL A 372 -10.33 33.20 -11.59
C VAL A 372 -11.69 32.92 -10.95
N GLY A 373 -12.76 32.90 -11.75
CA GLY A 373 -14.13 32.58 -11.30
C GLY A 373 -14.34 31.13 -10.82
N ARG A 374 -13.26 30.38 -10.58
CA ARG A 374 -13.20 28.96 -10.19
C ARG A 374 -12.03 28.74 -9.23
N PRO A 375 -12.03 27.66 -8.41
CA PRO A 375 -10.84 27.26 -7.66
C PRO A 375 -9.65 27.05 -8.61
N ALA A 376 -8.46 27.43 -8.17
CA ALA A 376 -7.29 27.43 -9.04
C ALA A 376 -6.15 26.57 -8.51
N TRP A 377 -5.34 26.03 -9.42
CA TRP A 377 -4.10 25.33 -9.12
C TRP A 377 -2.94 26.19 -9.62
N LYS A 378 -1.87 26.32 -8.85
CA LYS A 378 -0.68 27.10 -9.25
C LYS A 378 0.50 26.19 -9.50
N VAL A 379 1.17 26.37 -10.64
CA VAL A 379 2.48 25.75 -10.90
C VAL A 379 3.58 26.66 -10.38
N LEU A 380 4.49 26.11 -9.58
CA LEU A 380 5.75 26.75 -9.21
C LEU A 380 6.89 26.06 -9.96
N HIS A 381 7.69 26.86 -10.67
CA HIS A 381 8.81 26.39 -11.47
C HIS A 381 10.09 26.47 -10.64
N ALA A 382 10.63 25.32 -10.24
CA ALA A 382 11.89 25.25 -9.51
C ALA A 382 13.07 25.26 -10.49
N GLY A 383 13.87 26.32 -10.44
CA GLY A 383 15.11 26.46 -11.19
C GLY A 383 16.35 26.08 -10.37
N PRO A 384 17.56 26.17 -10.97
CA PRO A 384 18.82 25.84 -10.29
C PRO A 384 19.07 26.65 -9.02
N ASP A 385 18.61 27.90 -8.97
CA ASP A 385 18.79 28.81 -7.84
C ASP A 385 17.63 28.76 -6.84
N SER A 386 16.62 27.91 -7.08
CA SER A 386 15.48 27.80 -6.18
C SER A 386 15.86 27.10 -4.88
N THR A 387 15.57 27.74 -3.76
CA THR A 387 15.73 27.14 -2.43
C THR A 387 14.41 26.59 -1.92
N PRO A 388 14.41 25.52 -1.08
CA PRO A 388 13.18 25.01 -0.47
C PRO A 388 12.42 26.09 0.30
N VAL A 389 13.12 26.95 1.03
CA VAL A 389 12.52 28.04 1.83
C VAL A 389 11.76 29.01 0.93
N GLY A 390 12.40 29.51 -0.14
CA GLY A 390 11.76 30.46 -1.06
C GLY A 390 10.54 29.87 -1.77
N LEU A 391 10.61 28.60 -2.19
CA LEU A 391 9.47 27.91 -2.81
C LEU A 391 8.31 27.71 -1.82
N VAL A 392 8.60 27.39 -0.56
CA VAL A 392 7.57 27.25 0.49
C VAL A 392 6.89 28.59 0.78
N GLU A 393 7.65 29.69 0.86
CA GLU A 393 7.09 31.03 1.04
C GLU A 393 6.16 31.43 -0.11
N GLN A 394 6.61 31.21 -1.36
CA GLN A 394 5.77 31.44 -2.54
C GLN A 394 4.49 30.61 -2.47
N ALA A 395 4.60 29.31 -2.20
CA ALA A 395 3.45 28.43 -2.13
C ALA A 395 2.44 28.84 -1.05
N ARG A 396 2.92 29.24 0.14
CA ARG A 396 2.07 29.76 1.23
C ARG A 396 1.38 31.06 0.84
N ALA A 397 2.02 31.93 0.06
CA ALA A 397 1.39 33.15 -0.44
C ALA A 397 0.16 32.83 -1.30
N TYR A 398 0.24 31.86 -2.22
CA TYR A 398 -0.93 31.43 -3.00
C TYR A 398 -1.99 30.74 -2.15
N LEU A 399 -1.59 29.80 -1.28
CA LEU A 399 -2.53 29.04 -0.43
C LEU A 399 -3.29 29.94 0.56
N SER A 400 -2.64 30.98 1.09
CA SER A 400 -3.26 31.89 2.07
C SER A 400 -4.43 32.71 1.50
N THR A 401 -4.57 32.81 0.18
CA THR A 401 -5.73 33.45 -0.46
C THR A 401 -7.03 32.67 -0.27
N GLY A 402 -6.98 31.39 0.10
CA GLY A 402 -8.14 30.49 0.17
C GLY A 402 -8.76 30.13 -1.19
N ARG A 403 -8.19 30.62 -2.30
CA ARG A 403 -8.64 30.35 -3.68
C ARG A 403 -7.77 29.33 -4.42
N CYS A 404 -6.54 29.12 -3.93
CA CYS A 404 -5.61 28.12 -4.45
C CYS A 404 -5.86 26.77 -3.78
N ASP A 405 -6.33 25.78 -4.55
CA ASP A 405 -6.59 24.42 -4.07
C ASP A 405 -5.31 23.58 -4.04
N ARG A 406 -4.42 23.73 -5.05
CA ARG A 406 -3.19 22.93 -5.16
C ARG A 406 -2.00 23.69 -5.68
N ILE A 407 -0.84 23.25 -5.21
CA ILE A 407 0.47 23.63 -5.72
C ILE A 407 1.04 22.47 -6.54
N ILE A 408 1.42 22.73 -7.78
CA ILE A 408 2.16 21.80 -8.63
C ILE A 408 3.61 22.28 -8.67
N LEU A 409 4.55 21.42 -8.31
CA LEU A 409 5.97 21.72 -8.37
C LEU A 409 6.56 21.08 -9.63
N ASP A 410 7.03 21.90 -10.57
CA ASP A 410 7.63 21.48 -11.84
C ASP A 410 9.07 21.99 -11.96
N ALA A 411 9.89 21.33 -12.78
CA ALA A 411 11.25 21.77 -13.05
C ALA A 411 11.26 22.88 -14.12
N ALA A 412 11.90 24.00 -13.81
CA ALA A 412 12.04 25.12 -14.74
C ALA A 412 12.97 24.76 -15.93
N ASP A 413 12.62 25.20 -17.13
CA ASP A 413 13.55 25.31 -18.26
C ASP A 413 13.44 26.72 -18.86
N PRO A 414 14.52 27.52 -18.84
CA PRO A 414 14.50 28.87 -19.41
C PRO A 414 14.14 28.91 -20.90
N ALA A 415 14.31 27.80 -21.63
CA ALA A 415 14.09 27.74 -23.07
C ALA A 415 12.68 27.25 -23.47
N VAL A 416 11.91 26.63 -22.56
CA VAL A 416 10.62 26.01 -22.88
C VAL A 416 9.61 26.19 -21.74
N ARG A 417 8.49 26.86 -22.02
CA ARG A 417 7.35 26.93 -21.08
C ARG A 417 6.59 25.60 -21.06
N GLY A 418 6.84 24.80 -20.01
CA GLY A 418 6.13 23.56 -19.69
C GLY A 418 6.53 22.33 -20.50
N GLY A 419 6.45 21.14 -19.88
CA GLY A 419 6.72 19.86 -20.55
C GLY A 419 8.16 19.67 -21.01
N THR A 420 9.08 20.14 -20.16
CA THR A 420 10.54 20.14 -20.33
C THR A 420 11.13 18.74 -20.29
N GLY A 421 10.44 17.78 -19.66
CA GLY A 421 10.92 16.42 -19.43
C GLY A 421 12.06 16.33 -18.40
N ARG A 422 12.45 17.46 -17.78
CA ARG A 422 13.45 17.51 -16.73
C ARG A 422 12.83 17.14 -15.40
N ARG A 423 13.61 16.46 -14.56
CA ARG A 423 13.22 16.14 -13.19
C ARG A 423 13.67 17.26 -12.26
N ILE A 424 12.84 17.57 -11.28
CA ILE A 424 13.23 18.42 -10.16
C ILE A 424 14.28 17.71 -9.29
N ASP A 425 15.12 18.50 -8.61
CA ASP A 425 15.97 17.99 -7.55
C ASP A 425 15.10 17.31 -6.46
N PRO A 426 15.27 15.99 -6.22
CA PRO A 426 14.50 15.28 -5.22
C PRO A 426 14.64 15.85 -3.81
N LEU A 427 15.80 16.44 -3.45
CA LEU A 427 16.01 17.03 -2.13
C LEU A 427 15.17 18.28 -1.94
N VAL A 428 15.09 19.14 -2.96
CA VAL A 428 14.27 20.35 -2.92
C VAL A 428 12.78 19.99 -2.86
N ALA A 429 12.35 19.04 -3.69
CA ALA A 429 10.97 18.58 -3.72
C ALA A 429 10.56 17.90 -2.40
N ALA A 430 11.42 17.06 -1.82
CA ALA A 430 11.17 16.41 -0.53
C ALA A 430 11.05 17.44 0.59
N ALA A 431 11.99 18.38 0.70
CA ALA A 431 11.95 19.43 1.71
C ALA A 431 10.68 20.30 1.61
N MET A 432 10.23 20.61 0.39
CA MET A 432 8.99 21.35 0.18
C MET A 432 7.74 20.52 0.52
N ALA A 433 7.69 19.26 0.08
CA ALA A 433 6.56 18.36 0.32
C ALA A 433 6.32 18.08 1.82
N GLU A 434 7.34 18.23 2.66
CA GLU A 434 7.21 18.15 4.12
C GLU A 434 6.42 19.31 4.73
N LEU A 435 6.39 20.47 4.07
CA LEU A 435 5.84 21.71 4.62
C LEU A 435 4.58 22.19 3.90
N VAL A 436 4.40 21.81 2.64
CA VAL A 436 3.32 22.27 1.77
C VAL A 436 2.82 21.11 0.91
N PRO A 437 1.49 20.90 0.78
CA PRO A 437 0.96 19.80 -0.01
C PRO A 437 1.21 20.10 -1.50
N ILE A 438 2.14 19.36 -2.09
CA ILE A 438 2.50 19.52 -3.51
C ILE A 438 2.10 18.32 -4.34
N MET A 439 1.73 18.59 -5.59
CA MET A 439 1.77 17.61 -6.67
C MET A 439 3.11 17.71 -7.39
N LEU A 440 3.77 16.58 -7.59
CA LEU A 440 5.04 16.52 -8.29
C LEU A 440 4.83 16.45 -9.81
N ALA A 441 5.49 17.31 -10.56
CA ALA A 441 5.51 17.32 -12.02
C ALA A 441 6.95 17.32 -12.55
N GLY A 442 7.10 17.21 -13.88
CA GLY A 442 8.40 17.30 -14.54
C GLY A 442 9.14 15.97 -14.66
N GLY A 443 9.34 15.50 -15.89
CA GLY A 443 10.16 14.32 -16.18
C GLY A 443 9.65 12.99 -15.62
N LEU A 444 8.40 12.93 -15.15
CA LEU A 444 7.81 11.72 -14.60
C LEU A 444 7.30 10.79 -15.70
N ASP A 445 7.47 9.48 -15.47
CA ASP A 445 6.93 8.39 -16.30
C ASP A 445 6.75 7.12 -15.45
N ALA A 446 6.25 6.04 -16.05
CA ALA A 446 6.02 4.78 -15.34
C ALA A 446 7.28 4.17 -14.70
N SER A 447 8.47 4.40 -15.28
CA SER A 447 9.73 3.86 -14.78
C SER A 447 10.18 4.50 -13.46
N ASN A 448 9.78 5.76 -13.23
CA ASN A 448 10.33 6.58 -12.14
C ASN A 448 9.29 7.08 -11.13
N VAL A 449 8.00 7.16 -11.47
CA VAL A 449 6.96 7.76 -10.62
C VAL A 449 6.84 7.06 -9.26
N GLY A 450 6.96 5.73 -9.26
CA GLY A 450 6.91 4.96 -8.03
C GLY A 450 8.08 5.28 -7.11
N LEU A 451 9.30 5.46 -7.65
CA LEU A 451 10.46 5.83 -6.86
C LEU A 451 10.34 7.27 -6.34
N ALA A 452 9.87 8.20 -7.17
CA ALA A 452 9.66 9.59 -6.78
C ALA A 452 8.70 9.70 -5.59
N LEU A 453 7.54 9.05 -5.67
CA LEU A 453 6.54 9.05 -4.58
C LEU A 453 6.98 8.29 -3.32
N ARG A 454 7.96 7.40 -3.44
CA ARG A 454 8.59 6.75 -2.28
C ARG A 454 9.59 7.64 -1.56
N ALA A 455 10.18 8.61 -2.26
CA ALA A 455 11.19 9.52 -1.74
C ALA A 455 10.58 10.87 -1.32
N ILE A 456 9.52 11.32 -1.99
CA ILE A 456 8.89 12.63 -1.82
C ILE A 456 7.45 12.39 -1.38
N ALA A 457 7.07 12.93 -0.22
CA ALA A 457 5.71 12.84 0.33
C ALA A 457 4.70 13.74 -0.42
N ALA A 458 4.75 13.71 -1.77
CA ALA A 458 3.84 14.46 -2.61
C ALA A 458 2.42 13.88 -2.51
N VAL A 459 1.42 14.77 -2.45
CA VAL A 459 0.00 14.39 -2.37
C VAL A 459 -0.55 13.90 -3.72
N GLY A 460 0.23 14.06 -4.78
CA GLY A 460 -0.10 13.60 -6.12
C GLY A 460 1.02 13.83 -7.12
N VAL A 461 0.75 13.44 -8.36
CA VAL A 461 1.66 13.54 -9.50
C VAL A 461 0.93 14.07 -10.73
N ASP A 462 1.63 14.87 -11.53
CA ASP A 462 1.17 15.36 -12.82
C ASP A 462 2.11 14.87 -13.93
N VAL A 463 1.54 14.28 -14.98
CA VAL A 463 2.33 13.81 -16.13
C VAL A 463 1.82 14.35 -17.45
N ALA A 464 2.77 14.82 -18.27
CA ALA A 464 2.53 15.21 -19.65
C ALA A 464 3.33 14.32 -20.62
N SER A 465 4.60 14.64 -20.88
CA SER A 465 5.44 13.99 -21.90
C SER A 465 5.80 12.54 -21.64
N GLY A 466 5.92 12.12 -20.37
CA GLY A 466 6.34 10.75 -20.04
C GLY A 466 5.36 9.66 -20.48
N VAL A 467 4.12 10.05 -20.82
CA VAL A 467 3.07 9.14 -21.31
C VAL A 467 2.66 9.43 -22.76
N GLU A 468 3.46 10.18 -23.50
CA GLU A 468 3.18 10.56 -24.88
C GLU A 468 3.85 9.64 -25.91
N VAL A 469 3.29 9.63 -27.11
CA VAL A 469 3.89 9.13 -28.36
C VAL A 469 3.83 10.23 -29.42
N ALA A 470 4.69 10.12 -30.45
CA ALA A 470 4.70 11.08 -31.54
C ALA A 470 3.33 11.16 -32.23
N GLY A 471 2.89 12.38 -32.55
CA GLY A 471 1.69 12.59 -33.33
C GLY A 471 1.84 12.11 -34.78
N PRO A 472 0.72 11.88 -35.49
CA PRO A 472 0.78 11.63 -36.92
C PRO A 472 1.48 12.81 -37.62
N PRO A 473 2.32 12.54 -38.64
CA PRO A 473 3.04 13.59 -39.33
C PRO A 473 2.06 14.60 -39.94
N PRO A 474 2.43 15.88 -40.04
CA PRO A 474 1.64 16.83 -40.79
C PRO A 474 1.50 16.37 -42.26
N GLY A 475 0.33 16.61 -42.84
CA GLY A 475 0.09 16.35 -44.25
C GLY A 475 1.04 17.15 -45.16
N PRO A 476 1.14 16.81 -46.45
CA PRO A 476 1.99 17.53 -47.39
C PRO A 476 1.65 19.03 -47.42
N PRO A 477 2.64 19.92 -47.61
CA PRO A 477 2.47 21.37 -47.50
C PRO A 477 1.42 21.97 -48.44
N ASP A 478 1.06 21.28 -49.53
CA ASP A 478 0.08 21.73 -50.53
C ASP A 478 -1.38 21.32 -50.24
N ALA A 479 -1.65 20.67 -49.10
CA ALA A 479 -3.03 20.36 -48.69
C ALA A 479 -3.73 21.62 -48.17
N THR A 480 -4.81 22.04 -48.82
CA THR A 480 -5.56 23.30 -48.57
C THR A 480 -6.20 23.43 -47.18
N ALA A 481 -6.10 22.40 -46.33
CA ALA A 481 -6.37 22.48 -44.89
C ALA A 481 -5.64 21.33 -44.17
N GLN A 482 -4.65 21.64 -43.34
CA GLN A 482 -4.13 20.65 -42.40
C GLN A 482 -5.20 20.41 -41.32
N PRO A 483 -5.46 19.15 -40.92
CA PRO A 483 -6.40 18.89 -39.83
C PRO A 483 -5.91 19.59 -38.55
N PRO A 484 -6.81 20.21 -37.76
CA PRO A 484 -6.45 20.85 -36.49
C PRO A 484 -5.61 19.89 -35.63
N GLY A 485 -4.43 20.33 -35.20
CA GLY A 485 -3.56 19.55 -34.33
C GLY A 485 -2.67 18.49 -35.00
N ALA A 486 -2.45 18.58 -36.32
CA ALA A 486 -1.43 17.78 -37.00
C ALA A 486 -0.05 17.94 -36.33
N GLY A 487 0.66 16.83 -36.06
CA GLY A 487 1.95 16.83 -35.36
C GLY A 487 1.90 16.95 -33.82
N ARG A 488 0.73 17.17 -33.19
CA ARG A 488 0.61 17.20 -31.72
C ARG A 488 0.90 15.81 -31.12
N PRO A 489 1.69 15.71 -30.03
CA PRO A 489 1.90 14.44 -29.34
C PRO A 489 0.59 13.92 -28.75
N ARG A 490 0.40 12.60 -28.76
CA ARG A 490 -0.80 11.93 -28.23
C ARG A 490 -0.46 11.10 -27.00
N LYS A 491 -1.45 10.90 -26.13
CA LYS A 491 -1.28 10.02 -24.96
C LYS A 491 -1.31 8.57 -25.39
N ASP A 492 -0.31 7.80 -24.99
CA ASP A 492 -0.28 6.36 -25.18
C ASP A 492 -1.10 5.68 -24.06
N PRO A 493 -2.16 4.92 -24.40
CA PRO A 493 -3.04 4.33 -23.39
C PRO A 493 -2.32 3.42 -22.37
N LEU A 494 -1.32 2.67 -22.82
CA LEU A 494 -0.56 1.78 -21.95
C LEU A 494 0.35 2.58 -21.01
N ARG A 495 1.09 3.57 -21.51
CA ARG A 495 1.94 4.42 -20.67
C ARG A 495 1.13 5.17 -19.62
N VAL A 496 -0.06 5.67 -19.98
CA VAL A 496 -1.01 6.29 -19.02
C VAL A 496 -1.44 5.30 -17.95
N ALA A 497 -1.85 4.09 -18.34
CA ALA A 497 -2.28 3.06 -17.40
C ALA A 497 -1.15 2.64 -16.45
N LEU A 498 0.06 2.38 -16.98
CA LEU A 498 1.24 2.05 -16.19
C LEU A 498 1.61 3.17 -15.22
N PHE A 499 1.64 4.42 -15.69
CA PHE A 499 1.94 5.57 -14.83
C PHE A 499 0.99 5.63 -13.63
N ALA A 500 -0.32 5.56 -13.88
CA ALA A 500 -1.33 5.58 -12.82
C ALA A 500 -1.18 4.38 -11.86
N LYS A 501 -0.93 3.18 -12.41
CA LYS A 501 -0.71 1.95 -11.62
C LYS A 501 0.50 2.10 -10.69
N ARG A 502 1.65 2.52 -11.22
CA ARG A 502 2.91 2.66 -10.45
C ARG A 502 2.81 3.78 -9.42
N ALA A 503 2.15 4.89 -9.75
CA ALA A 503 1.92 5.98 -8.81
C ALA A 503 1.09 5.51 -7.61
N ARG A 504 -0.03 4.81 -7.86
CA ARG A 504 -0.94 4.35 -6.80
C ARG A 504 -0.37 3.22 -5.95
N ALA A 505 0.47 2.37 -6.54
CA ALA A 505 1.16 1.31 -5.81
C ALA A 505 2.26 1.83 -4.87
N ALA A 506 2.77 3.05 -5.08
CA ALA A 506 3.94 3.56 -4.35
C ALA A 506 3.72 3.71 -2.83
N VAL A 507 2.49 3.99 -2.39
CA VAL A 507 2.15 4.33 -1.00
C VAL A 507 1.30 3.26 -0.30
N ALA A 508 0.65 2.36 -1.08
CA ALA A 508 -0.29 1.38 -0.55
C ALA A 508 0.33 0.41 0.49
N ASP A 509 1.62 0.08 0.33
CA ASP A 509 2.34 -0.89 1.18
C ASP A 509 3.35 -0.25 2.13
N ARG A 510 3.22 1.04 2.42
CA ARG A 510 4.18 1.78 3.25
C ARG A 510 3.47 2.73 4.20
N PRO A 511 2.93 2.23 5.32
CA PRO A 511 2.09 3.03 6.20
C PRO A 511 2.83 4.19 6.86
N HIS A 512 4.17 4.17 6.93
CA HIS A 512 4.98 5.23 7.52
C HIS A 512 5.17 6.47 6.64
N LEU A 513 4.89 6.39 5.33
CA LEU A 513 4.98 7.57 4.48
C LEU A 513 3.80 8.52 4.79
N PRO A 514 4.05 9.82 5.04
CA PRO A 514 2.98 10.80 5.20
C PRO A 514 2.16 10.88 3.91
N SER A 515 0.83 10.91 4.03
CA SER A 515 -0.06 11.12 2.87
C SER A 515 -0.28 12.60 2.54
N ALA A 516 0.03 13.49 3.48
CA ALA A 516 -0.01 14.93 3.32
C ALA A 516 0.91 15.60 4.37
N PRO A 517 1.44 16.79 4.08
CA PRO A 517 2.09 17.63 5.08
C PRO A 517 1.09 18.07 6.14
N THR A 518 1.61 18.30 7.35
CA THR A 518 0.83 18.59 8.54
C THR A 518 1.36 19.85 9.22
N PRO A 519 0.50 20.63 9.91
CA PRO A 519 0.96 21.72 10.77
C PRO A 519 1.78 21.23 11.97
N VAL A 520 1.75 19.93 12.27
CA VAL A 520 2.47 19.34 13.40
C VAL A 520 3.92 19.05 13.00
N SER A 521 4.87 19.43 13.86
CA SER A 521 6.30 19.19 13.62
C SER A 521 6.57 17.70 13.31
N ARG A 522 7.40 17.45 12.29
CA ARG A 522 7.85 16.10 11.92
C ARG A 522 8.49 15.36 13.09
N SER A 523 9.17 16.05 14.00
CA SER A 523 9.80 15.45 15.18
C SER A 523 8.82 14.85 16.20
N LEU A 524 7.52 15.12 16.04
CA LEU A 524 6.44 14.47 16.79
C LEU A 524 5.88 13.23 16.10
N LEU A 525 6.09 13.12 14.78
CA LEU A 525 5.64 12.01 13.94
C LEU A 525 6.73 10.95 13.73
N GLU A 526 7.98 11.37 13.64
CA GLU A 526 9.14 10.52 13.39
C GLU A 526 10.28 10.88 14.35
N ALA A 527 11.05 9.86 14.74
CA ALA A 527 12.29 10.07 15.47
C ALA A 527 13.38 10.59 14.53
N ASP A 528 14.34 11.34 15.08
CA ASP A 528 15.57 11.67 14.37
C ASP A 528 16.47 10.42 14.18
N GLU A 529 17.61 10.60 13.51
CA GLU A 529 18.57 9.52 13.23
C GLU A 529 19.15 8.86 14.49
N ARG A 530 19.09 9.55 15.63
CA ARG A 530 19.54 9.07 16.94
C ARG A 530 18.39 8.47 17.75
N GLY A 531 17.19 8.38 17.17
CA GLY A 531 16.01 7.84 17.82
C GLY A 531 15.36 8.78 18.82
N ARG A 532 15.56 10.09 18.68
CA ARG A 532 15.00 11.11 19.57
C ARG A 532 13.73 11.74 19.00
N TRP A 533 12.79 12.05 19.89
CA TRP A 533 11.46 12.58 19.61
C TRP A 533 11.28 13.96 20.26
N GLY A 534 10.36 14.74 19.70
CA GLY A 534 9.98 16.06 20.19
C GLY A 534 10.71 17.21 19.50
N ILE A 535 10.16 18.42 19.64
CA ILE A 535 10.69 19.64 19.01
C ILE A 535 12.17 19.84 19.37
N ASP A 536 12.53 19.61 20.63
CA ASP A 536 13.91 19.75 21.13
C ASP A 536 14.68 18.42 21.21
N ALA A 537 14.23 17.37 20.48
CA ALA A 537 14.83 16.04 20.51
C ALA A 537 15.05 15.47 21.94
N SER A 538 14.09 15.73 22.83
CA SER A 538 14.22 15.49 24.26
C SER A 538 14.00 14.04 24.67
N PHE A 539 13.14 13.28 23.98
CA PHE A 539 12.75 11.94 24.44
C PHE A 539 13.28 10.84 23.53
N GLY A 540 13.42 9.62 24.02
CA GLY A 540 13.91 8.46 23.27
C GLY A 540 15.42 8.27 23.41
N GLY A 541 16.10 8.02 22.29
CA GLY A 541 17.53 7.71 22.24
C GLY A 541 17.85 6.25 22.59
N ARG A 542 19.12 6.01 22.89
CA ARG A 542 19.66 4.70 23.31
C ARG A 542 20.49 4.88 24.58
N TYR A 543 19.90 4.52 25.71
CA TYR A 543 20.52 4.58 27.04
C TYR A 543 20.76 3.16 27.57
N VAL A 544 21.62 2.43 26.87
CA VAL A 544 21.90 1.01 27.10
C VAL A 544 23.38 0.79 27.38
N PRO A 545 23.77 -0.36 27.97
CA PRO A 545 25.18 -0.77 28.02
C PRO A 545 25.78 -0.88 26.62
N GLU A 546 27.07 -0.60 26.51
CA GLU A 546 27.83 -0.65 25.24
C GLU A 546 27.68 -2.01 24.52
N THR A 547 27.53 -3.10 25.29
CA THR A 547 27.34 -4.46 24.77
C THR A 547 26.08 -4.64 23.91
N LEU A 548 25.08 -3.75 24.02
CA LEU A 548 23.86 -3.77 23.22
C LEU A 548 23.90 -2.83 22.01
N VAL A 549 24.91 -1.98 21.87
CA VAL A 549 24.94 -0.96 20.81
C VAL A 549 24.98 -1.61 19.42
N ALA A 550 25.87 -2.59 19.22
CA ALA A 550 25.98 -3.31 17.95
C ALA A 550 24.69 -4.04 17.58
N ALA A 551 24.02 -4.65 18.56
CA ALA A 551 22.71 -5.31 18.40
C ALA A 551 21.64 -4.36 17.86
N LEU A 552 21.57 -3.18 18.47
CA LEU A 552 20.58 -2.15 18.14
C LEU A 552 20.91 -1.48 16.80
N ASP A 553 22.19 -1.30 16.45
CA ASP A 553 22.61 -0.81 15.14
C ASP A 553 22.27 -1.78 14.01
N GLU A 554 22.43 -3.09 14.25
CA GLU A 554 22.00 -4.11 13.30
C GLU A 554 20.48 -4.12 13.15
N LEU A 555 19.74 -4.09 14.25
CA LEU A 555 18.27 -4.05 14.24
C LEU A 555 17.75 -2.80 13.52
N ASP A 556 18.34 -1.63 13.77
CA ASP A 556 17.95 -0.37 13.15
C ASP A 556 18.26 -0.34 11.65
N ARG A 557 19.44 -0.78 11.23
CA ARG A 557 19.75 -0.92 9.79
C ARG A 557 18.81 -1.90 9.10
N THR A 558 18.59 -3.07 9.70
CA THR A 558 17.69 -4.10 9.17
C THR A 558 16.27 -3.56 9.05
N TYR A 559 15.78 -2.91 10.11
CA TYR A 559 14.45 -2.34 10.10
C TYR A 559 14.31 -1.18 9.13
N ARG A 560 15.30 -0.29 8.98
CA ARG A 560 15.26 0.79 7.96
C ARG A 560 15.10 0.22 6.55
N VAL A 561 15.76 -0.89 6.22
CA VAL A 561 15.56 -1.56 4.93
C VAL A 561 14.14 -2.14 4.82
N LEU A 562 13.73 -2.96 5.79
CA LEU A 562 12.43 -3.64 5.77
C LEU A 562 11.24 -2.68 5.87
N ARG A 563 11.38 -1.58 6.60
CA ARG A 563 10.38 -0.53 6.75
C ARG A 563 10.00 0.04 5.39
N HIS A 564 10.94 0.13 4.45
CA HIS A 564 10.69 0.57 3.09
C HIS A 564 10.55 -0.60 2.09
N ASP A 565 10.46 -1.86 2.54
CA ASP A 565 10.23 -3.00 1.66
C ASP A 565 8.71 -3.27 1.51
N PRO A 566 8.11 -3.08 0.31
CA PRO A 566 6.69 -3.35 0.11
C PRO A 566 6.33 -4.83 0.32
N THR A 567 7.27 -5.76 0.09
CA THR A 567 7.01 -7.19 0.29
C THR A 567 6.87 -7.54 1.77
N PHE A 568 7.63 -6.88 2.65
CA PHE A 568 7.50 -7.06 4.11
C PHE A 568 6.11 -6.65 4.59
N TRP A 569 5.65 -5.45 4.21
CA TRP A 569 4.34 -4.94 4.61
C TRP A 569 3.18 -5.71 3.99
N ALA A 570 3.35 -6.21 2.77
CA ALA A 570 2.36 -7.08 2.16
C ALA A 570 2.23 -8.41 2.90
N SER A 571 3.35 -9.09 3.21
CA SER A 571 3.35 -10.29 4.04
C SER A 571 2.73 -10.02 5.41
N LEU A 572 3.10 -8.92 6.06
CA LEU A 572 2.52 -8.54 7.34
C LEU A 572 1.01 -8.33 7.23
N ARG A 573 0.53 -7.59 6.22
CA ARG A 573 -0.91 -7.36 6.03
C ARG A 573 -1.67 -8.65 5.78
N GLU A 574 -1.09 -9.57 5.01
CA GLU A 574 -1.67 -10.90 4.81
C GLU A 574 -1.83 -11.63 6.15
N LEU A 575 -0.75 -11.74 6.93
CA LEU A 575 -0.81 -12.38 8.25
C LEU A 575 -1.78 -11.67 9.20
N LEU A 576 -1.81 -10.34 9.19
CA LEU A 576 -2.78 -9.58 9.99
C LEU A 576 -4.22 -9.88 9.55
N GLY A 577 -4.49 -10.02 8.26
CA GLY A 577 -5.81 -10.33 7.74
C GLY A 577 -6.24 -11.78 7.99
N THR A 578 -5.39 -12.75 7.67
CA THR A 578 -5.73 -14.18 7.67
C THR A 578 -5.53 -14.86 9.02
N PHE A 579 -4.58 -14.37 9.83
CA PHE A 579 -4.27 -14.94 11.14
C PHE A 579 -4.72 -14.04 12.30
N ALA A 580 -4.41 -12.73 12.25
CA ALA A 580 -4.80 -11.83 13.34
C ALA A 580 -6.28 -11.39 13.29
N GLY A 581 -6.96 -11.58 12.15
CA GLY A 581 -8.38 -11.26 11.97
C GLY A 581 -8.68 -9.78 11.67
N ARG A 582 -7.74 -9.06 11.04
CA ARG A 582 -7.91 -7.65 10.66
C ARG A 582 -8.70 -7.49 9.34
N PRO A 583 -9.39 -6.35 9.13
CA PRO A 583 -9.53 -5.23 10.06
C PRO A 583 -10.44 -5.56 11.25
N THR A 584 -10.13 -4.99 12.41
CA THR A 584 -11.01 -5.15 13.59
C THR A 584 -12.23 -4.23 13.45
N ALA A 585 -13.35 -4.63 14.04
CA ALA A 585 -14.61 -3.89 13.92
C ALA A 585 -14.54 -2.49 14.56
N LEU A 586 -15.32 -1.55 14.01
CA LEU A 586 -15.70 -0.30 14.65
C LEU A 586 -17.15 -0.42 15.11
N HIS A 587 -17.44 -0.21 16.39
CA HIS A 587 -18.77 -0.46 16.96
C HIS A 587 -19.31 0.77 17.71
N ARG A 588 -20.50 1.25 17.33
CA ARG A 588 -21.18 2.37 18.00
C ARG A 588 -21.91 1.87 19.25
N VAL A 589 -21.74 2.55 20.38
CA VAL A 589 -22.28 2.16 21.69
C VAL A 589 -23.33 3.16 22.20
N ASP A 590 -24.52 3.10 21.59
CA ASP A 590 -25.60 4.06 21.84
C ASP A 590 -26.17 3.96 23.27
N ARG A 591 -26.17 2.76 23.88
CA ARG A 591 -26.72 2.55 25.23
C ARG A 591 -25.78 3.12 26.29
N LEU A 592 -24.47 2.90 26.13
CA LEU A 592 -23.45 3.55 26.95
C LEU A 592 -23.50 5.07 26.78
N ALA A 593 -23.53 5.56 25.53
CA ALA A 593 -23.58 7.00 25.24
C ALA A 593 -24.78 7.71 25.89
N ALA A 594 -25.95 7.05 25.96
CA ALA A 594 -27.13 7.58 26.64
C ALA A 594 -26.93 7.80 28.14
N LEU A 595 -26.10 6.97 28.80
CA LEU A 595 -25.81 7.08 30.23
C LEU A 595 -24.74 8.13 30.56
N LEU A 596 -23.93 8.52 29.57
CA LEU A 596 -22.84 9.49 29.73
C LEU A 596 -23.26 10.94 29.44
N ARG A 597 -24.54 11.18 29.07
CA ARG A 597 -25.05 12.53 28.81
C ARG A 597 -25.12 13.38 30.09
N PRO A 598 -24.83 14.69 30.02
CA PRO A 598 -25.11 15.61 31.12
C PRO A 598 -26.60 15.58 31.48
N LEU A 599 -26.91 15.49 32.77
CA LEU A 599 -28.27 15.55 33.33
C LEU A 599 -28.83 16.99 33.40
N ASP A 600 -28.09 17.99 32.93
CA ASP A 600 -28.39 19.42 33.12
C ASP A 600 -29.43 20.01 32.15
N GLY A 601 -29.92 19.22 31.19
CA GLY A 601 -30.99 19.65 30.28
C GLY A 601 -30.55 20.69 29.24
N SER A 602 -29.25 20.98 29.11
CA SER A 602 -28.74 21.74 27.97
C SER A 602 -28.96 20.92 26.69
N GLY A 603 -29.75 21.42 25.75
CA GLY A 603 -30.15 20.74 24.51
C GLY A 603 -29.01 20.47 23.50
N GLY A 604 -27.86 20.01 23.98
CA GLY A 604 -26.68 19.66 23.20
C GLY A 604 -26.94 18.48 22.26
N ARG A 605 -26.16 18.44 21.17
CA ARG A 605 -26.23 17.38 20.17
C ARG A 605 -25.84 16.01 20.78
N PRO A 606 -26.42 14.90 20.30
CA PRO A 606 -26.07 13.56 20.79
C PRO A 606 -24.59 13.24 20.61
N VAL A 607 -23.89 12.90 21.71
CA VAL A 607 -22.56 12.27 21.59
C VAL A 607 -22.70 10.86 21.01
N ARG A 608 -21.85 10.54 20.05
CA ARG A 608 -21.74 9.23 19.40
C ARG A 608 -20.38 8.65 19.74
N ILE A 609 -20.40 7.54 20.46
CA ILE A 609 -19.19 6.88 20.95
C ILE A 609 -18.97 5.61 20.15
N TYR A 610 -17.76 5.46 19.63
CA TYR A 610 -17.33 4.33 18.83
C TYR A 610 -16.17 3.61 19.51
N LEU A 611 -16.27 2.29 19.61
CA LEU A 611 -15.20 1.41 20.10
C LEU A 611 -14.42 0.84 18.92
N LYS A 612 -13.09 1.03 18.92
CA LYS A 612 -12.18 0.29 18.04
C LYS A 612 -11.84 -1.05 18.68
N ARG A 613 -12.42 -2.14 18.13
CA ARG A 613 -12.56 -3.47 18.76
C ARG A 613 -11.31 -4.35 18.65
N GLU A 614 -10.19 -3.89 19.21
CA GLU A 614 -8.94 -4.71 19.28
C GLU A 614 -9.06 -5.94 20.20
N ASP A 615 -10.10 -6.00 21.02
CA ASP A 615 -10.53 -7.17 21.79
C ASP A 615 -10.88 -8.39 20.92
N LEU A 616 -11.28 -8.15 19.66
CA LEU A 616 -11.61 -9.20 18.69
C LEU A 616 -10.41 -9.72 17.89
N ALA A 617 -9.25 -9.07 17.99
CA ALA A 617 -8.05 -9.54 17.32
C ALA A 617 -7.64 -10.93 17.87
N HIS A 618 -7.01 -11.76 17.05
CA HIS A 618 -6.50 -13.06 17.50
C HIS A 618 -5.62 -12.87 18.75
N THR A 619 -5.64 -13.86 19.65
CA THR A 619 -5.11 -13.80 21.03
C THR A 619 -5.91 -12.92 22.02
N GLY A 620 -6.67 -11.93 21.55
CA GLY A 620 -7.64 -11.15 22.34
C GLY A 620 -7.21 -9.72 22.68
N ALA A 621 -6.15 -9.21 22.04
CA ALA A 621 -5.65 -7.86 22.26
C ALA A 621 -4.82 -7.33 21.08
N HIS A 622 -4.61 -6.01 21.05
CA HIS A 622 -3.75 -5.31 20.09
C HIS A 622 -2.28 -5.82 20.03
N LYS A 623 -1.82 -6.59 21.02
CA LYS A 623 -0.43 -7.09 21.09
C LYS A 623 -0.06 -7.99 19.92
N ILE A 624 -1.04 -8.67 19.32
CA ILE A 624 -0.81 -9.55 18.16
C ILE A 624 -0.24 -8.79 16.94
N ASN A 625 -0.59 -7.52 16.76
CA ASN A 625 -0.09 -6.70 15.66
C ASN A 625 1.44 -6.57 15.73
N ASN A 626 1.94 -6.24 16.92
CA ASN A 626 3.37 -6.10 17.20
C ASN A 626 4.10 -7.45 17.14
N ALA A 627 3.53 -8.49 17.75
CA ALA A 627 4.14 -9.81 17.82
C ALA A 627 4.36 -10.42 16.44
N VAL A 628 3.33 -10.41 15.57
CA VAL A 628 3.44 -10.90 14.19
C VAL A 628 4.46 -10.09 13.39
N GLY A 629 4.42 -8.77 13.50
CA GLY A 629 5.36 -7.89 12.78
C GLY A 629 6.81 -8.09 13.17
N GLN A 630 7.11 -8.19 14.48
CA GLN A 630 8.48 -8.41 14.94
C GLN A 630 8.95 -9.85 14.72
N ALA A 631 8.07 -10.86 14.81
CA ALA A 631 8.43 -12.23 14.46
C ALA A 631 8.71 -12.38 12.95
N LEU A 632 7.95 -11.69 12.09
CA LEU A 632 8.24 -11.61 10.66
C LEU A 632 9.56 -10.88 10.39
N LEU A 633 9.85 -9.80 11.11
CA LEU A 633 11.14 -9.12 11.06
C LEU A 633 12.27 -10.08 11.43
N ALA A 634 12.13 -10.83 12.53
CA ALA A 634 13.10 -11.82 12.98
C ALA A 634 13.36 -12.89 11.90
N GLN A 635 12.31 -13.42 11.28
CA GLN A 635 12.41 -14.38 10.19
C GLN A 635 13.13 -13.78 8.97
N ARG A 636 12.79 -12.55 8.56
CA ARG A 636 13.46 -11.84 7.44
C ARG A 636 14.92 -11.50 7.75
N ALA A 637 15.26 -11.30 9.02
CA ALA A 637 16.61 -11.11 9.51
C ALA A 637 17.38 -12.43 9.70
N GLY A 638 16.78 -13.58 9.40
CA GLY A 638 17.41 -14.90 9.53
C GLY A 638 17.54 -15.42 10.97
N ARG A 639 16.88 -14.77 11.94
CA ARG A 639 16.91 -15.19 13.35
C ARG A 639 16.04 -16.43 13.54
N GLN A 640 16.54 -17.40 14.27
CA GLN A 640 15.87 -18.69 14.53
C GLN A 640 15.17 -18.72 15.91
N ARG A 641 15.49 -17.74 16.77
CA ARG A 641 15.01 -17.66 18.14
C ARG A 641 14.44 -16.29 18.44
N VAL A 642 13.34 -16.30 19.19
CA VAL A 642 12.65 -15.13 19.73
C VAL A 642 12.58 -15.24 21.24
N ILE A 643 12.80 -14.11 21.90
CA ILE A 643 12.51 -13.95 23.33
C ILE A 643 11.53 -12.81 23.57
N ALA A 644 10.79 -12.88 24.67
CA ALA A 644 9.91 -11.81 25.14
C ALA A 644 9.78 -11.85 26.68
N GLU A 645 9.39 -10.73 27.27
CA GLU A 645 8.89 -10.64 28.63
C GLU A 645 7.35 -10.72 28.66
N THR A 646 6.74 -10.99 29.81
CA THR A 646 5.32 -10.71 30.01
C THR A 646 4.95 -10.58 31.49
N GLY A 647 3.97 -9.73 31.79
CA GLY A 647 3.31 -9.63 33.09
C GLY A 647 1.97 -10.35 33.03
N ALA A 648 0.90 -9.65 32.63
CA ALA A 648 -0.46 -10.19 32.45
C ALA A 648 -0.59 -11.43 31.51
N GLY A 649 0.47 -11.78 30.77
CA GLY A 649 0.51 -12.94 29.87
C GLY A 649 0.08 -12.66 28.43
N GLN A 650 -0.53 -11.51 28.14
CA GLN A 650 -1.04 -11.18 26.79
C GLN A 650 0.08 -11.01 25.76
N HIS A 651 1.16 -10.29 26.10
CA HIS A 651 2.31 -10.12 25.20
C HIS A 651 3.02 -11.45 24.93
N GLY A 652 3.24 -12.24 25.98
CA GLY A 652 3.81 -13.58 25.85
C GLY A 652 2.94 -14.51 24.99
N THR A 653 1.62 -14.50 25.19
CA THR A 653 0.67 -15.28 24.39
C THR A 653 0.71 -14.87 22.91
N ALA A 654 0.73 -13.57 22.62
CA ALA A 654 0.84 -13.05 21.25
C ALA A 654 2.17 -13.45 20.60
N THR A 655 3.28 -13.37 21.34
CA THR A 655 4.62 -13.74 20.84
C THR A 655 4.72 -15.24 20.57
N ALA A 656 4.22 -16.08 21.49
CA ALA A 656 4.17 -17.52 21.30
C ALA A 656 3.35 -17.91 20.05
N ALA A 657 2.18 -17.30 19.87
CA ALA A 657 1.35 -17.53 18.69
C ALA A 657 2.05 -17.15 17.38
N ALA A 658 2.70 -15.97 17.34
CA ALA A 658 3.43 -15.50 16.17
C ALA A 658 4.65 -16.38 15.84
N CYS A 659 5.37 -16.85 16.86
CA CYS A 659 6.51 -17.74 16.68
C CYS A 659 6.08 -19.13 16.18
N ALA A 660 5.00 -19.69 16.74
CA ALA A 660 4.43 -20.95 16.28
C ALA A 660 4.01 -20.88 14.80
N LEU A 661 3.39 -19.77 14.39
CA LEU A 661 2.98 -19.52 13.01
C LEU A 661 4.18 -19.47 12.04
N LEU A 662 5.28 -18.86 12.45
CA LEU A 662 6.44 -18.58 11.60
C LEU A 662 7.57 -19.60 11.75
N GLY A 663 7.37 -20.64 12.55
CA GLY A 663 8.37 -21.69 12.79
C GLY A 663 9.60 -21.22 13.57
N LEU A 664 9.43 -20.25 14.48
CA LEU A 664 10.51 -19.70 15.32
C LEU A 664 10.48 -20.33 16.71
N SER A 665 11.66 -20.57 17.30
CA SER A 665 11.74 -20.97 18.71
C SER A 665 11.42 -19.77 19.62
N CYS A 666 10.63 -19.98 20.68
CA CYS A 666 10.15 -18.89 21.54
C CYS A 666 10.43 -19.18 23.02
N THR A 667 11.11 -18.26 23.70
CA THR A 667 11.24 -18.26 25.16
C THR A 667 10.57 -17.00 25.74
N VAL A 668 9.62 -17.17 26.66
CA VAL A 668 8.94 -16.08 27.35
C VAL A 668 9.35 -16.05 28.82
N TYR A 669 9.91 -14.93 29.26
CA TYR A 669 10.22 -14.65 30.66
C TYR A 669 8.99 -14.05 31.36
N MET A 670 8.62 -14.60 32.51
CA MET A 670 7.46 -14.15 33.27
C MET A 670 7.75 -14.23 34.77
N GLY A 671 7.38 -13.18 35.51
CA GLY A 671 7.54 -13.15 36.96
C GLY A 671 6.76 -14.31 37.62
N ALA A 672 7.34 -14.96 38.62
CA ALA A 672 6.71 -16.11 39.27
C ALA A 672 5.35 -15.79 39.89
N VAL A 673 5.18 -14.56 40.43
CA VAL A 673 3.91 -14.08 40.97
C VAL A 673 2.87 -13.92 39.85
N ASP A 674 3.28 -13.37 38.71
CA ASP A 674 2.40 -13.20 37.55
C ASP A 674 2.00 -14.54 36.93
N MET A 675 2.91 -15.52 36.92
CA MET A 675 2.62 -16.88 36.43
C MET A 675 1.50 -17.56 37.21
N GLU A 676 1.46 -17.38 38.53
CA GLU A 676 0.40 -17.93 39.38
C GLU A 676 -0.94 -17.24 39.09
N ARG A 677 -0.95 -15.90 39.07
CA ARG A 677 -2.16 -15.09 38.79
C ARG A 677 -2.73 -15.33 37.40
N GLN A 678 -1.87 -15.56 36.41
CA GLN A 678 -2.21 -15.67 34.99
C GLN A 678 -1.95 -17.07 34.44
N ARG A 679 -2.15 -18.10 35.27
CA ARG A 679 -1.98 -19.52 34.92
C ARG A 679 -2.62 -19.91 33.56
N PRO A 680 -3.83 -19.43 33.19
CA PRO A 680 -4.38 -19.72 31.86
C PRO A 680 -3.50 -19.25 30.71
N ASN A 681 -2.88 -18.07 30.81
CA ASN A 681 -1.98 -17.56 29.76
C ASN A 681 -0.64 -18.32 29.73
N VAL A 682 -0.12 -18.75 30.89
CA VAL A 682 1.06 -19.63 30.95
C VAL A 682 0.81 -20.94 30.19
N LEU A 683 -0.35 -21.56 30.41
CA LEU A 683 -0.73 -22.79 29.70
C LEU A 683 -0.87 -22.53 28.19
N ARG A 684 -1.55 -21.45 27.78
CA ARG A 684 -1.68 -21.09 26.36
C ARG A 684 -0.32 -20.95 25.67
N MET A 685 0.64 -20.28 26.31
CA MET A 685 2.00 -20.13 25.76
C MET A 685 2.70 -21.48 25.57
N ARG A 686 2.61 -22.38 26.55
CA ARG A 686 3.22 -23.72 26.48
C ARG A 686 2.59 -24.61 25.40
N GLU A 687 1.26 -24.57 25.27
CA GLU A 687 0.54 -25.31 24.22
C GLU A 687 0.88 -24.79 22.81
N MET A 688 1.28 -23.53 22.68
CA MET A 688 1.82 -22.96 21.44
C MET A 688 3.31 -23.25 21.24
N GLY A 689 3.92 -24.10 22.08
CA GLY A 689 5.31 -24.52 21.95
C GLY A 689 6.35 -23.55 22.52
N ALA A 690 5.93 -22.49 23.22
CA ALA A 690 6.87 -21.58 23.87
C ALA A 690 7.37 -22.12 25.21
N GLU A 691 8.66 -21.92 25.47
CA GLU A 691 9.25 -22.13 26.79
C GLU A 691 8.90 -20.95 27.69
N VAL A 692 8.17 -21.18 28.78
CA VAL A 692 7.83 -20.12 29.76
C VAL A 692 8.75 -20.24 30.97
N ARG A 693 9.69 -19.30 31.11
CA ARG A 693 10.70 -19.26 32.18
C ARG A 693 10.25 -18.40 33.36
N PRO A 694 10.11 -18.98 34.58
CA PRO A 694 9.79 -18.20 35.77
C PRO A 694 10.97 -17.32 36.19
N VAL A 695 10.68 -16.07 36.53
CA VAL A 695 11.63 -15.15 37.14
C VAL A 695 11.27 -14.98 38.61
N THR A 696 12.17 -15.44 39.49
CA THR A 696 12.01 -15.43 40.95
C THR A 696 12.85 -14.36 41.64
N SER A 697 13.69 -13.64 40.89
CA SER A 697 14.50 -12.55 41.40
C SER A 697 13.66 -11.29 41.65
N GLY A 698 14.12 -10.46 42.59
CA GLY A 698 13.50 -9.17 42.88
C GLY A 698 12.06 -9.28 43.38
N SER A 699 11.16 -8.52 42.75
CA SER A 699 9.71 -8.55 43.04
C SER A 699 9.00 -9.75 42.39
N ALA A 700 9.69 -10.48 41.51
CA ALA A 700 9.14 -11.57 40.70
C ALA A 700 7.92 -11.14 39.86
N THR A 701 8.00 -9.94 39.26
CA THR A 701 6.98 -9.33 38.39
C THR A 701 7.53 -8.96 37.00
N LEU A 702 6.74 -8.28 36.16
CA LEU A 702 7.12 -7.80 34.83
C LEU A 702 8.47 -7.07 34.78
N LYS A 703 8.80 -6.22 35.77
CA LYS A 703 10.08 -5.50 35.80
C LYS A 703 11.27 -6.46 35.79
N ASP A 704 11.20 -7.52 36.59
CA ASP A 704 12.26 -8.52 36.71
C ASP A 704 12.32 -9.41 35.46
N ALA A 705 11.16 -9.73 34.86
CA ALA A 705 11.09 -10.43 33.58
C ALA A 705 11.76 -9.67 32.42
N ILE A 706 11.60 -8.34 32.37
CA ILE A 706 12.30 -7.48 31.41
C ILE A 706 13.82 -7.60 31.60
N ASN A 707 14.30 -7.53 32.84
CA ASN A 707 15.73 -7.60 33.14
C ASN A 707 16.34 -8.94 32.70
N GLU A 708 15.67 -10.07 32.96
CA GLU A 708 16.14 -11.39 32.51
C GLU A 708 16.09 -11.55 30.99
N ALA A 709 15.03 -11.05 30.33
CA ALA A 709 14.96 -11.07 28.87
C ALA A 709 16.09 -10.24 28.24
N MET A 710 16.41 -9.06 28.79
CA MET A 710 17.56 -8.27 28.33
C MET A 710 18.89 -8.99 28.54
N ARG A 711 19.09 -9.66 29.69
CA ARG A 711 20.32 -10.45 29.96
C ARG A 711 20.50 -11.60 28.96
N ASP A 712 19.42 -12.32 28.66
CA ASP A 712 19.41 -13.35 27.63
C ASP A 712 19.80 -12.74 26.28
N TRP A 713 19.19 -11.62 25.91
CA TRP A 713 19.44 -10.97 24.63
C TRP A 713 20.91 -10.57 24.46
N VAL A 714 21.51 -9.95 25.48
CA VAL A 714 22.94 -9.56 25.49
C VAL A 714 23.82 -10.77 25.19
N THR A 715 23.45 -11.94 25.71
CA THR A 715 24.24 -13.18 25.57
C THR A 715 24.06 -13.84 24.20
N ASN A 716 22.88 -13.68 23.57
CA ASN A 716 22.47 -14.45 22.39
C ASN A 716 22.11 -13.58 21.16
N VAL A 717 22.61 -12.34 21.10
CA VAL A 717 22.23 -11.33 20.11
C VAL A 717 22.32 -11.80 18.65
N GLU A 718 23.33 -12.61 18.29
CA GLU A 718 23.55 -13.06 16.91
C GLU A 718 22.45 -13.99 16.39
N THR A 719 21.78 -14.72 17.28
CA THR A 719 20.79 -15.75 16.89
C THR A 719 19.37 -15.42 17.35
N THR A 720 19.23 -14.45 18.26
CA THR A 720 17.99 -14.16 18.97
C THR A 720 17.47 -12.76 18.67
N HIS A 721 16.19 -12.67 18.31
CA HIS A 721 15.45 -11.40 18.28
C HIS A 721 14.66 -11.20 19.58
N TYR A 722 14.74 -10.01 20.16
CA TYR A 722 13.94 -9.66 21.34
C TYR A 722 12.65 -8.94 20.90
N VAL A 723 11.49 -9.58 21.10
CA VAL A 723 10.19 -8.96 20.84
C VAL A 723 9.77 -8.12 22.04
N LEU A 724 10.11 -6.83 21.99
CA LEU A 724 9.73 -5.88 23.03
C LEU A 724 8.23 -5.54 22.97
N GLY A 725 7.54 -5.60 24.10
CA GLY A 725 6.07 -5.65 24.15
C GLY A 725 5.32 -4.33 24.04
N SER A 726 5.99 -3.17 24.05
CA SER A 726 5.33 -1.86 23.99
C SER A 726 6.18 -0.80 23.27
N ALA A 727 5.61 0.37 22.97
CA ALA A 727 6.33 1.49 22.33
C ALA A 727 7.28 2.22 23.29
N MET A 728 8.11 1.46 24.00
CA MET A 728 9.12 1.89 24.96
C MET A 728 10.49 1.32 24.54
N GLY A 729 11.49 1.45 25.40
CA GLY A 729 12.80 0.87 25.16
C GLY A 729 13.72 1.74 24.29
N PRO A 730 14.96 1.30 24.06
CA PRO A 730 15.91 2.04 23.23
C PRO A 730 15.47 2.05 21.76
N HIS A 731 15.83 3.09 21.03
CA HIS A 731 15.70 3.09 19.58
C HIS A 731 16.41 1.87 18.97
N PRO A 732 15.81 1.13 18.02
CA PRO A 732 14.63 1.47 17.22
C PRO A 732 13.27 0.95 17.72
N TYR A 733 13.17 0.33 18.90
CA TYR A 733 11.93 -0.31 19.35
C TYR A 733 10.69 0.60 19.40
N PRO A 734 10.75 1.84 19.93
CA PRO A 734 9.60 2.73 19.91
C PRO A 734 9.05 2.98 18.50
N THR A 735 9.93 3.14 17.51
CA THR A 735 9.56 3.33 16.10
C THR A 735 8.93 2.06 15.52
N ILE A 736 9.58 0.91 15.71
CA ILE A 736 9.09 -0.40 15.22
C ILE A 736 7.68 -0.66 15.76
N VAL A 737 7.51 -0.57 17.08
CA VAL A 737 6.24 -0.92 17.74
C VAL A 737 5.13 0.04 17.32
N ARG A 738 5.42 1.36 17.21
CA ARG A 738 4.46 2.34 16.70
C ARG A 738 4.02 2.02 15.29
N ASP A 739 4.96 1.74 14.39
CA ASP A 739 4.66 1.46 12.99
C ASP A 739 3.82 0.18 12.82
N LEU A 740 4.11 -0.86 13.61
CA LEU A 740 3.34 -2.11 13.62
C LEU A 740 1.94 -1.97 14.24
N GLN A 741 1.77 -1.05 15.20
CA GLN A 741 0.48 -0.78 15.83
C GLN A 741 -0.36 0.28 15.10
N ARG A 742 0.24 1.05 14.19
CA ARG A 742 -0.42 2.12 13.42
C ARG A 742 -1.66 1.67 12.66
N VAL A 743 -1.73 0.38 12.30
CA VAL A 743 -2.88 -0.25 11.65
C VAL A 743 -4.20 0.02 12.40
N ILE A 744 -4.16 0.18 13.72
CA ILE A 744 -5.33 0.47 14.55
C ILE A 744 -5.95 1.82 14.18
N GLY A 745 -5.14 2.89 14.22
CA GLY A 745 -5.58 4.24 13.90
C GLY A 745 -5.96 4.41 12.44
N ASP A 746 -5.23 3.75 11.54
CA ASP A 746 -5.48 3.79 10.11
C ASP A 746 -6.86 3.20 9.75
N GLU A 747 -7.15 1.99 10.25
CA GLU A 747 -8.45 1.38 10.06
C GLU A 747 -9.56 2.20 10.72
N ALA A 748 -9.33 2.71 11.93
CA ALA A 748 -10.35 3.47 12.65
C ALA A 748 -10.72 4.76 11.90
N ALA A 749 -9.74 5.48 11.33
CA ALA A 749 -9.99 6.68 10.54
C ALA A 749 -10.78 6.38 9.24
N ILE A 750 -10.48 5.26 8.57
CA ILE A 750 -11.22 4.82 7.38
C ILE A 750 -12.66 4.49 7.77
N GLN A 751 -12.82 3.65 8.80
CA GLN A 751 -14.12 3.16 9.25
C GLN A 751 -15.01 4.29 9.74
N ILE A 752 -14.49 5.20 10.56
CA ILE A 752 -15.26 6.33 11.10
C ILE A 752 -15.64 7.32 10.00
N SER A 753 -14.72 7.64 9.08
CA SER A 753 -15.03 8.53 7.95
C SER A 753 -16.08 7.94 7.02
N ALA A 754 -16.09 6.60 6.85
CA ALA A 754 -17.11 5.93 6.03
C ALA A 754 -18.52 6.03 6.63
N VAL A 755 -18.65 6.07 7.97
CA VAL A 755 -19.96 6.13 8.64
C VAL A 755 -20.39 7.54 9.04
N GLU A 756 -19.44 8.44 9.33
CA GLU A 756 -19.70 9.82 9.77
C GLU A 756 -19.45 10.87 8.67
N GLY A 757 -18.78 10.50 7.57
CA GLY A 757 -18.34 11.45 6.53
C GLY A 757 -17.22 12.40 6.97
N ARG A 758 -16.68 12.22 8.19
CA ARG A 758 -15.65 13.07 8.81
C ARG A 758 -14.80 12.28 9.81
N LEU A 759 -13.66 12.86 10.21
CA LEU A 759 -12.83 12.36 11.31
C LEU A 759 -13.50 12.64 12.68
N PRO A 760 -13.13 11.90 13.76
CA PRO A 760 -13.71 12.08 15.08
C PRO A 760 -13.21 13.39 15.72
N ASP A 761 -13.99 13.94 16.67
CA ASP A 761 -13.60 15.13 17.44
C ASP A 761 -12.60 14.76 18.55
N LEU A 762 -12.72 13.54 19.10
CA LEU A 762 -11.96 13.06 20.24
C LEU A 762 -11.54 11.59 20.06
N VAL A 763 -10.28 11.29 20.34
CA VAL A 763 -9.73 9.93 20.38
C VAL A 763 -9.13 9.64 21.76
N VAL A 764 -9.58 8.56 22.40
CA VAL A 764 -9.22 8.20 23.78
C VAL A 764 -8.60 6.80 23.83
N ALA A 765 -7.49 6.65 24.56
CA ALA A 765 -6.86 5.35 24.78
C ALA A 765 -6.18 5.25 26.15
N CYS A 766 -6.12 4.03 26.70
CA CYS A 766 -5.40 3.75 27.94
C CYS A 766 -3.89 3.70 27.72
N VAL A 767 -3.10 4.14 28.70
CA VAL A 767 -1.64 4.22 28.60
C VAL A 767 -0.98 3.52 29.79
N GLY A 768 -0.28 2.42 29.48
CA GLY A 768 0.83 1.92 30.28
C GLY A 768 2.13 2.27 29.55
N GLY A 769 2.81 1.28 28.97
CA GLY A 769 3.93 1.56 28.06
C GLY A 769 3.56 2.27 26.73
N GLY A 770 2.27 2.39 26.39
CA GLY A 770 1.78 3.25 25.31
C GLY A 770 1.53 2.64 23.92
N SER A 771 1.75 1.34 23.68
CA SER A 771 1.64 0.76 22.32
C SER A 771 0.27 0.86 21.65
N ASN A 772 -0.81 0.59 22.39
CA ASN A 772 -2.18 0.69 21.85
C ASN A 772 -2.54 2.16 21.55
N ALA A 773 -2.18 3.05 22.49
CA ALA A 773 -2.50 4.47 22.40
C ALA A 773 -1.76 5.10 21.22
N ILE A 774 -0.44 4.90 21.09
CA ILE A 774 0.28 5.46 19.95
C ILE A 774 -0.17 4.82 18.63
N GLY A 775 -0.49 3.52 18.61
CA GLY A 775 -1.03 2.86 17.42
C GLY A 775 -2.36 3.46 16.94
N LEU A 776 -3.26 3.77 17.89
CA LEU A 776 -4.52 4.45 17.59
C LEU A 776 -4.30 5.93 17.22
N PHE A 777 -3.47 6.65 17.96
CA PHE A 777 -3.26 8.09 17.80
C PHE A 777 -2.46 8.45 16.55
N THR A 778 -1.55 7.59 16.07
CA THR A 778 -0.59 7.94 15.00
C THR A 778 -1.26 8.57 13.77
N ARG A 779 -2.42 8.05 13.36
CA ARG A 779 -3.17 8.61 12.23
C ARG A 779 -3.69 10.03 12.51
N PHE A 780 -4.03 10.34 13.75
CA PHE A 780 -4.68 11.59 14.14
C PHE A 780 -3.71 12.65 14.68
N ILE A 781 -2.44 12.31 14.97
CA ILE A 781 -1.44 13.29 15.45
C ILE A 781 -1.37 14.50 14.51
N ALA A 782 -1.38 14.27 13.21
CA ALA A 782 -1.30 15.29 12.17
C ALA A 782 -2.58 16.14 11.99
N GLU A 783 -3.68 15.77 12.65
CA GLU A 783 -5.00 16.40 12.53
C GLU A 783 -5.23 17.34 13.72
N PRO A 784 -5.06 18.67 13.56
CA PRO A 784 -5.09 19.61 14.69
C PRO A 784 -6.47 19.67 15.38
N ASP A 785 -7.55 19.43 14.62
CA ASP A 785 -8.92 19.51 15.13
C ASP A 785 -9.35 18.24 15.89
N VAL A 786 -8.52 17.20 15.92
CA VAL A 786 -8.80 15.95 16.64
C VAL A 786 -8.09 15.95 17.99
N ARG A 787 -8.84 15.99 19.08
CA ARG A 787 -8.30 15.89 20.45
C ARG A 787 -7.81 14.48 20.74
N LEU A 788 -6.64 14.36 21.36
CA LEU A 788 -6.03 13.07 21.72
C LEU A 788 -5.89 12.99 23.24
N VAL A 789 -6.57 12.04 23.87
CA VAL A 789 -6.56 11.88 25.33
C VAL A 789 -5.98 10.53 25.72
N ALA A 790 -4.84 10.57 26.42
CA ALA A 790 -4.23 9.44 27.11
C ALA A 790 -4.81 9.28 28.52
N VAL A 791 -5.17 8.05 28.89
CA VAL A 791 -5.69 7.72 30.22
C VAL A 791 -4.75 6.78 30.96
N GLU A 792 -4.14 7.24 32.05
CA GLU A 792 -3.27 6.41 32.89
C GLU A 792 -4.00 5.85 34.12
N ALA A 793 -3.42 4.79 34.71
CA ALA A 793 -3.95 4.22 35.95
C ALA A 793 -3.54 5.06 37.16
N ALA A 794 -4.54 5.59 37.87
CA ALA A 794 -4.37 6.26 39.14
C ALA A 794 -4.28 5.28 40.32
N GLY A 795 -4.40 3.97 40.10
CA GLY A 795 -4.35 2.96 41.17
C GLY A 795 -5.40 3.23 42.24
N GLU A 796 -4.94 3.37 43.48
CA GLU A 796 -5.79 3.72 44.64
C GLU A 796 -6.10 5.24 44.74
N GLY A 797 -5.59 6.04 43.79
CA GLY A 797 -5.72 7.48 43.70
C GLY A 797 -4.36 8.18 43.66
N LEU A 798 -4.25 9.29 42.93
CA LEU A 798 -2.96 9.99 42.76
C LEU A 798 -2.34 10.48 44.08
N GLY A 799 -3.16 10.77 45.09
CA GLY A 799 -2.68 11.22 46.40
C GLY A 799 -2.13 10.12 47.30
N SER A 800 -2.35 8.83 46.98
CA SER A 800 -1.88 7.72 47.81
C SER A 800 -0.40 7.36 47.55
N GLY A 801 0.16 7.84 46.44
CA GLY A 801 1.46 7.40 45.93
C GLY A 801 1.44 6.00 45.29
N ARG A 802 0.30 5.29 45.33
CA ARG A 802 0.11 3.96 44.73
C ARG A 802 -0.67 4.09 43.43
N HIS A 803 0.05 4.43 42.37
CA HIS A 803 -0.48 4.64 41.02
C HIS A 803 0.56 4.32 39.95
N ALA A 804 0.15 4.28 38.67
CA ALA A 804 1.03 4.10 37.52
C ALA A 804 0.96 5.30 36.52
N ALA A 805 0.69 6.50 37.03
CA ALA A 805 0.46 7.70 36.23
C ALA A 805 1.74 8.49 35.89
N ALA A 806 2.59 7.94 35.02
CA ALA A 806 3.88 8.52 34.65
C ALA A 806 3.77 9.85 33.86
N LEU A 807 2.82 9.99 32.95
CA LEU A 807 2.54 11.25 32.25
C LEU A 807 1.95 12.31 33.19
N ALA A 808 1.07 11.91 34.11
CA ALA A 808 0.37 12.86 34.98
C ALA A 808 1.17 13.31 36.21
N ARG A 809 2.09 12.46 36.72
CA ARG A 809 2.83 12.70 37.98
C ARG A 809 4.33 12.39 37.91
N GLY A 810 4.81 11.82 36.81
CA GLY A 810 6.22 11.52 36.63
C GLY A 810 7.06 12.74 36.32
N SER A 811 8.37 12.52 36.27
CA SER A 811 9.37 13.49 35.86
C SER A 811 10.29 12.87 34.80
N VAL A 812 11.09 13.70 34.13
CA VAL A 812 11.95 13.22 33.05
C VAL A 812 13.10 12.39 33.63
N GLY A 813 13.26 11.17 33.14
CA GLY A 813 14.31 10.24 33.57
C GLY A 813 14.71 9.28 32.47
N ILE A 814 15.60 8.35 32.79
CA ILE A 814 16.05 7.28 31.89
C ILE A 814 15.55 5.96 32.44
N LEU A 815 14.70 5.27 31.68
CA LEU A 815 14.16 3.97 32.06
C LEU A 815 14.20 3.01 30.88
N HIS A 816 14.70 1.80 31.15
CA HIS A 816 14.73 0.67 30.19
C HIS A 816 15.27 1.04 28.81
N GLY A 817 16.28 1.91 28.72
CA GLY A 817 16.97 2.22 27.46
C GLY A 817 16.55 3.52 26.76
N ALA A 818 15.59 4.27 27.29
CA ALA A 818 15.16 5.55 26.70
C ALA A 818 15.00 6.66 27.75
N ARG A 819 15.23 7.91 27.33
CA ARG A 819 14.83 9.10 28.10
C ARG A 819 13.33 9.34 27.90
N THR A 820 12.56 9.36 28.99
CA THR A 820 11.09 9.47 28.96
C THR A 820 10.56 10.10 30.25
N LEU A 821 9.23 10.19 30.42
CA LEU A 821 8.59 10.47 31.70
C LEU A 821 8.43 9.18 32.50
N MET A 822 8.76 9.24 33.79
CA MET A 822 8.69 8.11 34.71
C MET A 822 8.42 8.52 36.15
N LEU A 823 7.90 7.60 36.94
CA LEU A 823 7.77 7.72 38.39
C LEU A 823 9.14 7.45 39.03
N GLN A 824 9.70 8.47 39.65
CA GLN A 824 10.98 8.39 40.35
C GLN A 824 10.99 9.31 41.56
N ASP A 825 11.81 8.97 42.55
CA ASP A 825 12.05 9.82 43.71
C ASP A 825 13.04 10.97 43.39
N PRO A 826 13.32 11.89 44.33
CA PRO A 826 14.27 12.99 44.11
C PRO A 826 15.71 12.54 43.81
N ASP A 827 16.09 11.31 44.18
CA ASP A 827 17.40 10.72 43.91
C ASP A 827 17.44 9.97 42.56
N GLY A 828 16.34 9.97 41.82
CA GLY A 828 16.20 9.32 40.52
C GLY A 828 15.99 7.80 40.61
N GLN A 829 15.65 7.26 41.78
CA GLN A 829 15.30 5.85 41.92
C GLN A 829 13.89 5.61 41.41
N VAL A 830 13.69 4.50 40.69
CA VAL A 830 12.40 4.14 40.11
C VAL A 830 11.42 3.80 41.23
N LEU A 831 10.30 4.51 41.28
CA LEU A 831 9.20 4.19 42.19
C LEU A 831 8.41 2.98 41.66
N GLU A 832 7.90 2.17 42.57
CA GLU A 832 7.03 1.04 42.21
C GLU A 832 5.68 1.57 41.73
N ALA A 833 5.28 1.15 40.53
CA ALA A 833 3.97 1.45 40.00
C ALA A 833 2.90 0.61 40.72
N HIS A 834 1.65 1.07 40.67
CA HIS A 834 0.54 0.28 41.17
C HIS A 834 -0.72 0.48 40.35
N SER A 835 -1.34 -0.63 39.93
CA SER A 835 -2.71 -0.69 39.41
C SER A 835 -3.27 -2.10 39.53
N ILE A 836 -4.59 -2.21 39.64
CA ILE A 836 -5.31 -3.48 39.46
C ILE A 836 -5.10 -4.07 38.05
N SER A 837 -4.80 -3.22 37.06
CA SER A 837 -4.54 -3.62 35.69
C SER A 837 -3.05 -3.87 35.46
N ALA A 838 -2.66 -5.14 35.41
CA ALA A 838 -1.26 -5.53 35.18
C ALA A 838 -0.66 -4.99 33.85
N GLY A 839 -1.48 -4.66 32.84
CA GLY A 839 -1.00 -4.05 31.61
C GLY A 839 -0.73 -2.54 31.70
N LEU A 840 -1.27 -1.85 32.72
CA LEU A 840 -1.01 -0.44 33.00
C LEU A 840 -0.02 -0.24 34.15
N ASP A 841 0.29 -1.29 34.90
CA ASP A 841 1.22 -1.27 36.04
C ASP A 841 2.69 -1.16 35.59
N TYR A 842 3.06 0.02 35.09
CA TYR A 842 4.39 0.32 34.59
C TYR A 842 4.79 1.75 34.99
N PRO A 843 5.99 1.97 35.57
CA PRO A 843 6.37 3.27 36.10
C PRO A 843 6.84 4.29 35.05
N GLY A 844 6.81 3.96 33.76
CA GLY A 844 7.23 4.85 32.68
C GLY A 844 6.23 4.93 31.54
N VAL A 845 6.61 5.61 30.47
CA VAL A 845 5.80 5.71 29.25
C VAL A 845 6.67 5.73 28.00
N GLY A 846 6.09 5.41 26.84
CA GLY A 846 6.79 5.52 25.57
C GLY A 846 7.26 6.95 25.25
N PRO A 847 8.48 7.13 24.70
CA PRO A 847 9.08 8.45 24.52
C PRO A 847 8.30 9.37 23.56
N GLN A 848 7.60 8.80 22.58
CA GLN A 848 6.77 9.60 21.66
C GLN A 848 5.55 10.20 22.37
N LEU A 849 4.92 9.48 23.31
CA LEU A 849 3.80 10.03 24.09
C LEU A 849 4.27 11.16 25.01
N ALA A 850 5.45 11.01 25.63
CA ALA A 850 6.08 12.09 26.40
C ALA A 850 6.37 13.32 25.53
N ALA A 851 6.87 13.11 24.31
CA ALA A 851 7.11 14.19 23.34
C ALA A 851 5.82 14.90 22.91
N LEU A 852 4.74 14.15 22.66
CA LEU A 852 3.44 14.71 22.30
C LEU A 852 2.82 15.51 23.46
N LEU A 853 2.98 15.05 24.70
CA LEU A 853 2.55 15.79 25.89
C LEU A 853 3.34 17.09 26.05
N GLN A 854 4.68 17.04 25.97
CA GLN A 854 5.53 18.24 26.08
C GLN A 854 5.18 19.28 24.99
N ALA A 855 4.82 18.83 23.80
CA ALA A 855 4.41 19.70 22.70
C ALA A 855 2.95 20.20 22.80
N GLY A 856 2.19 19.79 23.82
CA GLY A 856 0.78 20.16 23.99
C GLY A 856 -0.17 19.47 23.00
N ARG A 857 0.29 18.45 22.27
CA ARG A 857 -0.53 17.70 21.30
C ARG A 857 -1.35 16.58 21.95
N LEU A 858 -0.93 16.09 23.11
CA LEU A 858 -1.59 15.03 23.87
C LEU A 858 -2.14 15.58 25.19
N GLU A 859 -3.43 15.37 25.42
CA GLU A 859 -4.09 15.59 26.72
C GLU A 859 -3.95 14.34 27.59
N VAL A 860 -3.84 14.51 28.91
CA VAL A 860 -3.67 13.40 29.85
C VAL A 860 -4.71 13.49 30.96
N THR A 861 -5.32 12.35 31.27
CA THR A 861 -6.19 12.17 32.43
C THR A 861 -5.92 10.81 33.07
N THR A 862 -6.62 10.51 34.15
CA THR A 862 -6.41 9.28 34.91
C THR A 862 -7.73 8.67 35.36
N SER A 863 -7.71 7.37 35.61
CA SER A 863 -8.81 6.64 36.25
C SER A 863 -8.28 5.75 37.37
N THR A 864 -9.00 5.70 38.49
CA THR A 864 -8.67 4.80 39.60
C THR A 864 -9.09 3.37 39.29
N ASP A 865 -8.55 2.41 40.03
CA ASP A 865 -8.89 1.00 39.91
C ASP A 865 -10.40 0.74 40.09
N ARG A 866 -11.02 1.49 41.01
CA ARG A 866 -12.47 1.45 41.24
C ARG A 866 -13.26 1.92 40.02
N GLU A 867 -12.91 3.08 39.48
CA GLU A 867 -13.59 3.65 38.32
C GLU A 867 -13.46 2.72 37.09
N ALA A 868 -12.28 2.14 36.88
CA ALA A 868 -12.06 1.19 35.79
C ALA A 868 -12.91 -0.07 35.93
N THR A 869 -13.01 -0.62 37.14
CA THR A 869 -13.83 -1.81 37.41
C THR A 869 -15.33 -1.53 37.23
N GLU A 870 -15.78 -0.34 37.66
CA GLU A 870 -17.16 0.12 37.43
C GLU A 870 -17.45 0.30 35.93
N ALA A 871 -16.54 0.89 35.16
CA ALA A 871 -16.66 1.05 33.71
C ALA A 871 -16.66 -0.29 32.96
N MET A 872 -15.84 -1.26 33.40
CA MET A 872 -15.85 -2.63 32.87
C MET A 872 -17.23 -3.28 33.04
N ARG A 873 -17.81 -3.19 34.25
CA ARG A 873 -19.16 -3.68 34.55
C ARG A 873 -20.22 -2.95 33.74
N LEU A 874 -20.08 -1.63 33.57
CA LEU A 874 -21.01 -0.80 32.82
C LEU A 874 -21.05 -1.22 31.35
N LEU A 875 -19.90 -1.35 30.68
CA LEU A 875 -19.84 -1.77 29.28
C LEU A 875 -20.43 -3.17 29.10
N ALA A 876 -20.09 -4.10 30.01
CA ALA A 876 -20.62 -5.46 29.95
C ALA A 876 -22.16 -5.49 30.05
N ARG A 877 -22.75 -4.69 30.94
CA ARG A 877 -24.21 -4.63 31.14
C ARG A 877 -24.95 -3.84 30.06
N THR A 878 -24.31 -2.85 29.47
CA THR A 878 -24.94 -1.98 28.46
C THR A 878 -24.83 -2.55 27.06
N GLU A 879 -23.66 -3.08 26.70
CA GLU A 879 -23.33 -3.48 25.32
C GLU A 879 -22.99 -4.96 25.17
N GLY A 880 -22.95 -5.74 26.27
CA GLY A 880 -22.59 -7.17 26.21
C GLY A 880 -21.12 -7.40 25.86
N ILE A 881 -20.26 -6.40 26.04
CA ILE A 881 -18.83 -6.46 25.74
C ILE A 881 -18.08 -6.42 27.07
N LEU A 882 -17.27 -7.45 27.34
CA LEU A 882 -16.42 -7.51 28.52
C LEU A 882 -15.01 -6.97 28.18
N PRO A 883 -14.69 -5.70 28.50
CA PRO A 883 -13.39 -5.13 28.17
C PRO A 883 -12.33 -5.64 29.15
N ALA A 884 -11.07 -5.64 28.74
CA ALA A 884 -9.98 -5.76 29.70
C ALA A 884 -9.95 -4.55 30.66
N LEU A 885 -9.34 -4.70 31.83
CA LEU A 885 -9.23 -3.60 32.78
C LEU A 885 -8.42 -2.41 32.21
N GLU A 886 -7.49 -2.66 31.30
CA GLU A 886 -6.70 -1.62 30.63
C GLU A 886 -7.61 -0.62 29.87
N PRO A 887 -8.39 -1.01 28.84
CA PRO A 887 -9.30 -0.09 28.16
C PRO A 887 -10.49 0.34 29.02
N ALA A 888 -10.82 -0.36 30.10
CA ALA A 888 -11.82 0.09 31.06
C ALA A 888 -11.44 1.41 31.74
N HIS A 889 -10.15 1.70 31.92
CA HIS A 889 -9.68 3.03 32.34
C HIS A 889 -10.06 4.11 31.31
N ALA A 890 -9.84 3.84 30.02
CA ALA A 890 -10.21 4.79 28.97
C ALA A 890 -11.72 5.09 28.96
N LEU A 891 -12.55 4.06 29.18
CA LEU A 891 -14.00 4.20 29.29
C LEU A 891 -14.42 4.98 30.55
N ALA A 892 -13.77 4.72 31.69
CA ALA A 892 -14.04 5.39 32.95
C ALA A 892 -13.76 6.90 32.91
N ALA A 893 -12.83 7.34 32.08
CA ALA A 893 -12.49 8.76 31.93
C ALA A 893 -13.49 9.54 31.05
N LEU A 894 -14.33 8.86 30.24
CA LEU A 894 -15.22 9.51 29.26
C LEU A 894 -16.10 10.64 29.83
N PRO A 895 -16.77 10.50 31.00
CA PRO A 895 -17.57 11.58 31.57
C PRO A 895 -16.79 12.90 31.76
N ARG A 896 -15.47 12.83 31.92
CA ARG A 896 -14.59 13.98 32.16
C ARG A 896 -13.93 14.52 30.88
N THR A 897 -13.91 13.76 29.79
CA THR A 897 -13.10 14.08 28.60
C THR A 897 -13.91 14.49 27.39
N ILE A 898 -15.16 14.01 27.27
CA ILE A 898 -16.04 14.26 26.11
C ILE A 898 -16.18 15.76 25.85
N GLY A 899 -16.52 16.56 26.87
CA GLY A 899 -16.76 17.99 26.69
C GLY A 899 -17.85 18.25 25.65
N ASP A 900 -17.50 18.99 24.60
CA ASP A 900 -18.35 19.35 23.46
C ASP A 900 -18.21 18.41 22.24
N ALA A 901 -17.40 17.35 22.35
CA ALA A 901 -17.18 16.39 21.26
C ALA A 901 -18.48 15.67 20.87
N GLU A 902 -18.78 15.63 19.57
CA GLU A 902 -19.95 14.91 19.06
C GLU A 902 -19.60 13.46 18.65
N VAL A 903 -18.41 13.24 18.10
CA VAL A 903 -17.93 11.93 17.63
C VAL A 903 -16.68 11.56 18.41
N VAL A 904 -16.80 10.51 19.22
CA VAL A 904 -15.74 10.04 20.13
C VAL A 904 -15.30 8.65 19.74
N LEU A 905 -14.01 8.45 19.56
CA LEU A 905 -13.38 7.17 19.26
C LEU A 905 -12.59 6.66 20.46
N VAL A 906 -12.86 5.44 20.91
CA VAL A 906 -12.21 4.82 22.08
C VAL A 906 -11.49 3.54 21.68
N GLY A 907 -10.22 3.42 22.05
CA GLY A 907 -9.43 2.20 21.85
C GLY A 907 -9.81 1.10 22.84
N LEU A 908 -10.51 0.06 22.38
CA LEU A 908 -10.83 -1.12 23.19
C LEU A 908 -9.69 -2.16 23.05
N SER A 909 -8.58 -1.87 23.73
CA SER A 909 -7.27 -2.49 23.45
C SER A 909 -7.14 -3.99 23.72
N GLY A 910 -8.12 -4.61 24.41
CA GLY A 910 -8.17 -6.05 24.66
C GLY A 910 -9.44 -6.49 25.41
N ARG A 911 -9.65 -7.81 25.48
CA ARG A 911 -10.81 -8.46 26.12
C ARG A 911 -10.56 -8.87 27.58
N GLY A 912 -11.62 -8.84 28.38
CA GLY A 912 -11.56 -8.98 29.84
C GLY A 912 -11.56 -10.40 30.40
N ASP A 913 -11.46 -11.45 29.57
CA ASP A 913 -11.44 -12.84 30.06
C ASP A 913 -10.36 -13.08 31.11
N LYS A 914 -9.20 -12.41 30.96
CA LYS A 914 -8.06 -12.51 31.88
C LYS A 914 -8.27 -11.79 33.22
N ASP A 915 -9.30 -10.95 33.31
CA ASP A 915 -9.54 -10.04 34.42
C ASP A 915 -10.79 -10.43 35.25
N LEU A 916 -11.42 -11.58 34.96
CA LEU A 916 -12.62 -12.03 35.68
C LEU A 916 -12.41 -12.14 37.20
N GLY A 917 -11.25 -12.60 37.64
CA GLY A 917 -10.95 -12.69 39.09
C GLY A 917 -10.91 -11.33 39.79
N ALA A 918 -10.59 -10.24 39.07
CA ALA A 918 -10.60 -8.89 39.64
C ALA A 918 -12.04 -8.39 39.91
N LEU A 919 -13.03 -8.88 39.16
CA LEU A 919 -14.43 -8.56 39.38
C LEU A 919 -15.01 -9.23 40.62
N GLU A 920 -14.48 -10.40 41.01
CA GLU A 920 -14.90 -11.14 42.21
C GLU A 920 -14.41 -10.46 43.50
N ALA A 921 -13.19 -9.92 43.50
CA ALA A 921 -12.56 -9.27 44.66
C ALA A 921 -13.19 -7.90 45.04
N THR A 922 -14.03 -7.34 44.17
CA THR A 922 -14.68 -6.02 44.32
C THR A 922 -16.20 -6.12 44.40
N SER A 923 -16.72 -7.31 44.67
CA SER A 923 -18.13 -7.61 45.00
C SER A 923 -18.22 -8.02 46.46
#